data_AF-A0A848GUJ8-F1
#
_entry.id   AF-A0A848GUJ8-F1
#
_cell.length_a   1.000
_cell.length_b   1.000
_cell.length_c   1.000
_cell.angle_alpha   90.00
_cell.angle_beta   90.00
_cell.angle_gamma   90.00
#
_symmetry.space_group_name_H-M   'P 1'
#
loop_
_entity.id
_entity.type
_entity.pdbx_description
1 polymer ?
#
loop_
_entity_poly.entity_id
_entity_poly.type
_entity_poly.pdbx_seq_one_letter_code
_entity_poly.pdbx_strand_id
1 'polypeptide(L)'
;MKRKILLLIGLLFHTLGATAQTEYTTIMDRIRDELLAQASNTTTLDNNVTATLATLQANGSWPDVSYAYSSTTYTADTHINRVKAFAQAYTKSASSYYHSATLFTAMVNALTYWNTTDPKSWNWYHNDISNPQRIGEILILLETAPQSLGSLRNALLTQMSRGNPTKQTGANKLDEATHFMYRSCLTANDSLMQYSVNEAFYPLVLTTAEGIQHDFSYQQHGPQLYIYGYGVVFVDGETKVAYYLQGTSYALSGSKLTIFSNFVRNGFLKAMRSKYIDFGTNGRSISRENNLQVGVTSLLQKLKVLDTANVAEYDDNIARLNGTQPPGYQLPALHTHFWRSDYTLHHRTGYLFGLHLTSTRTAKQENGNGENLKGYYLSDGSTHIAANGNDYYNIPPVWDWSRIPGTTVPYMTSLPVRSPWGANFGTTAFAGGVSDSLYGVSALQFSDYNTQARKAWFFFDKEVVCLGAGITSTAAQPVNTTVNQCLLNGTVSAKINGAVSTIGNGTYNYNNTLKWITHNGIGYYFPAGGQLQLSMQSQSGTWRSINNGGSTTVQNMNVFQLWLDHGNAPVNGSYAYYVLPGQDMNTYDTTAVRIEQNTADIQAVYHAGLNIRQLVFYQAGTFHKDSVTITVDRPCALLLRGIGSGDVKVSVADPVQSSAPVNIYLTLPGIPQTRQLAASLPSGPYAGSTVSYHVNNNTPVYTASTITAIADAYVRGGTYNTTNYGTGNLVLKQDASISYTREVFLKFNVGALPAGTNQVKLRMYVNYANTSIATVPWIAQFVSNDSWTESGITDSNKPAVTKAVDTIMGRAAGNFAEWDVTDIALSEQATDGVLTLKLVSGLAGATTDAIFISREGSDTTQRPVLVCSNNNTAFQAMMAGHETTTTGITLSPNPANDYVRVQTATPWQQAELRDAAGKVLRTEKLNGRQQFELPLANVRPGMYWLVLSGQGKQIVKKVVKL
;
A
#
# COMPACT_ATOMS: atom_id res chain seq x y z
N MET A 1 2.03 -13.63 94.79
CA MET A 1 1.27 -14.82 94.34
C MET A 1 0.18 -14.34 93.39
N LYS A 2 -0.04 -15.00 92.24
CA LYS A 2 -0.89 -14.60 91.08
C LYS A 2 -0.17 -13.82 89.95
N ARG A 3 0.69 -14.56 89.24
CA ARG A 3 0.99 -14.40 87.82
C ARG A 3 0.50 -15.68 87.12
N LYS A 4 0.05 -15.54 85.87
CA LYS A 4 -0.31 -16.59 84.88
C LYS A 4 -1.77 -17.07 84.94
N ILE A 5 -2.41 -17.05 83.76
CA ILE A 5 -3.82 -17.37 83.39
C ILE A 5 -4.64 -16.10 83.10
N LEU A 6 -4.37 -15.43 81.97
CA LEU A 6 -5.33 -14.59 81.22
C LEU A 6 -4.71 -14.00 79.93
N LEU A 7 -3.82 -14.75 79.26
CA LEU A 7 -3.16 -14.30 78.03
C LEU A 7 -2.94 -15.45 77.04
N LEU A 8 -3.94 -16.34 76.92
CA LEU A 8 -3.88 -17.49 76.01
C LEU A 8 -5.22 -17.85 75.34
N ILE A 9 -6.18 -16.92 75.26
CA ILE A 9 -7.47 -17.14 74.55
C ILE A 9 -7.76 -16.05 73.48
N GLY A 10 -6.91 -15.03 73.33
CA GLY A 10 -7.14 -13.92 72.38
C GLY A 10 -6.39 -13.99 71.04
N LEU A 11 -5.62 -15.04 70.77
CA LEU A 11 -4.68 -15.10 69.63
C LEU A 11 -4.89 -16.31 68.70
N LEU A 12 -6.11 -16.86 68.66
CA LEU A 12 -6.44 -18.07 67.89
C LEU A 12 -7.64 -17.94 66.94
N PHE A 13 -8.05 -16.70 66.60
CA PHE A 13 -8.98 -16.49 65.50
C PHE A 13 -8.46 -15.40 64.57
N HIS A 14 -8.41 -15.73 63.28
CA HIS A 14 -7.95 -14.96 62.11
C HIS A 14 -6.50 -15.19 61.65
N THR A 15 -6.04 -16.44 61.66
CA THR A 15 -5.23 -16.91 60.52
C THR A 15 -6.19 -17.45 59.46
N LEU A 16 -6.79 -16.56 58.66
CA LEU A 16 -7.27 -16.96 57.33
C LEU A 16 -6.04 -17.46 56.59
N GLY A 17 -6.01 -18.74 56.25
CA GLY A 17 -4.95 -19.31 55.43
C GLY A 17 -4.93 -18.59 54.09
N ALA A 18 -3.99 -17.66 53.91
CA ALA A 18 -3.67 -17.12 52.61
C ALA A 18 -3.03 -18.27 51.82
N THR A 19 -3.83 -18.95 50.99
CA THR A 19 -3.30 -19.84 49.96
C THR A 19 -2.41 -18.99 49.05
N ALA A 20 -1.16 -19.40 48.86
CA ALA A 20 -0.24 -18.68 47.98
C ALA A 20 -0.88 -18.54 46.60
N GLN A 21 -1.06 -17.29 46.14
CA GLN A 21 -1.65 -17.01 44.83
C GLN A 21 -0.73 -17.60 43.76
N THR A 22 -1.26 -18.52 42.96
CA THR A 22 -0.57 -19.03 41.76
C THR A 22 -0.77 -18.06 40.60
N GLU A 23 0.02 -18.21 39.54
CA GLU A 23 -0.19 -17.45 38.31
C GLU A 23 -1.58 -17.71 37.72
N TYR A 24 -2.09 -18.95 37.81
CA TYR A 24 -3.44 -19.32 37.36
C TYR A 24 -4.55 -18.58 38.11
N THR A 25 -4.44 -18.50 39.44
CA THR A 25 -5.42 -17.74 40.25
C THR A 25 -5.36 -16.25 39.92
N THR A 26 -4.16 -15.69 39.73
CA THR A 26 -3.98 -14.28 39.32
C THR A 26 -4.63 -13.99 37.97
N ILE A 27 -4.47 -14.90 36.99
CA ILE A 27 -5.07 -14.78 35.66
C ILE A 27 -6.60 -14.86 35.77
N MET A 28 -7.13 -15.83 36.53
CA MET A 28 -8.58 -15.96 36.75
C MET A 28 -9.18 -14.76 37.46
N ASP A 29 -8.47 -14.15 38.41
CA ASP A 29 -8.93 -12.93 39.09
C ASP A 29 -9.13 -11.78 38.11
N ARG A 30 -8.19 -11.56 37.19
CA ARG A 30 -8.32 -10.53 36.14
C ARG A 30 -9.44 -10.82 35.15
N ILE A 31 -9.61 -12.08 34.77
CA ILE A 31 -10.74 -12.50 33.91
C ILE A 31 -12.05 -12.23 34.64
N ARG A 32 -12.14 -12.57 35.93
CA ARG A 32 -13.32 -12.33 36.75
C ARG A 32 -13.64 -10.85 36.88
N ASP A 33 -12.65 -10.01 37.15
CA ASP A 33 -12.81 -8.56 37.23
C ASP A 33 -13.37 -7.99 35.93
N GLU A 34 -12.87 -8.45 34.78
CA GLU A 34 -13.40 -8.04 33.47
C GLU A 34 -14.84 -8.53 33.24
N LEU A 35 -15.15 -9.78 33.59
CA LEU A 35 -16.51 -10.32 33.47
C LEU A 35 -17.49 -9.58 34.39
N LEU A 36 -17.08 -9.16 35.59
CA LEU A 36 -17.91 -8.38 36.51
C LEU A 36 -18.05 -6.92 36.07
N ALA A 37 -17.04 -6.36 35.40
CA ALA A 37 -17.09 -5.02 34.81
C ALA A 37 -18.05 -4.95 33.61
N GLN A 38 -18.20 -6.04 32.84
CA GLN A 38 -19.22 -6.15 31.77
C GLN A 38 -20.65 -6.02 32.31
N ALA A 39 -20.87 -6.40 33.57
CA ALA A 39 -22.14 -6.20 34.28
C ALA A 39 -22.01 -5.03 35.30
N SER A 40 -21.65 -3.85 34.80
CA SER A 40 -21.41 -2.66 35.62
C SER A 40 -22.68 -2.12 36.29
N ASN A 41 -23.82 -2.14 35.60
CA ASN A 41 -25.11 -1.75 36.16
C ASN A 41 -25.77 -2.95 36.87
N THR A 42 -25.62 -2.99 38.19
CA THR A 42 -26.18 -4.05 39.03
C THR A 42 -27.71 -4.12 38.98
N THR A 43 -28.42 -3.00 38.89
CA THR A 43 -29.89 -3.01 38.81
C THR A 43 -30.37 -3.65 37.52
N THR A 44 -29.73 -3.34 36.39
CA THR A 44 -30.05 -3.99 35.10
C THR A 44 -29.75 -5.49 35.15
N LEU A 45 -28.62 -5.87 35.75
CA LEU A 45 -28.26 -7.27 35.95
C LEU A 45 -29.32 -8.00 36.78
N ASP A 46 -29.68 -7.48 37.96
CA ASP A 46 -30.64 -8.10 38.87
C ASP A 46 -32.04 -8.18 38.26
N ASN A 47 -32.48 -7.16 37.52
CA ASN A 47 -33.74 -7.19 36.79
C ASN A 47 -33.75 -8.28 35.71
N ASN A 48 -32.64 -8.44 34.98
CA ASN A 48 -32.49 -9.52 33.99
C ASN A 48 -32.54 -10.89 34.67
N VAL A 49 -31.80 -11.07 35.77
CA VAL A 49 -31.80 -12.31 36.55
C VAL A 49 -33.19 -12.62 37.06
N THR A 50 -33.90 -11.66 37.63
CA THR A 50 -35.29 -11.82 38.09
C THR A 50 -36.20 -12.32 36.97
N ALA A 51 -36.17 -11.65 35.82
CA ALA A 51 -37.04 -11.97 34.69
C ALA A 51 -36.75 -13.35 34.08
N THR A 52 -35.47 -13.71 33.96
CA THR A 52 -35.04 -14.98 33.37
C THR A 52 -35.17 -16.14 34.35
N LEU A 53 -34.99 -15.92 35.66
CA LEU A 53 -35.24 -16.92 36.70
C LEU A 53 -36.73 -17.27 36.78
N ALA A 54 -37.62 -16.30 36.61
CA ALA A 54 -39.07 -16.52 36.64
C ALA A 54 -39.60 -17.48 35.56
N THR A 55 -38.86 -17.66 34.46
CA THR A 55 -39.25 -18.53 33.34
C THR A 55 -38.42 -19.81 33.24
N LEU A 56 -37.50 -20.03 34.19
CA LEU A 56 -36.69 -21.25 34.25
C LEU A 56 -37.56 -22.45 34.64
N GLN A 57 -37.52 -23.51 33.83
CA GLN A 57 -38.24 -24.74 34.10
C GLN A 57 -37.50 -25.61 35.12
N ALA A 58 -38.22 -26.50 35.80
CA ALA A 58 -37.65 -27.34 36.87
C ALA A 58 -36.49 -28.24 36.41
N ASN A 59 -36.46 -28.62 35.12
CA ASN A 59 -35.40 -29.40 34.50
C ASN A 59 -34.17 -28.56 34.10
N GLY A 60 -34.18 -27.23 34.30
CA GLY A 60 -33.10 -26.32 33.92
C GLY A 60 -33.21 -25.71 32.52
N SER A 61 -34.25 -25.99 31.74
CA SER A 61 -34.44 -25.38 30.41
C SER A 61 -35.30 -24.12 30.44
N TRP A 62 -35.25 -23.39 29.33
CA TRP A 62 -36.16 -22.28 29.04
C TRP A 62 -37.01 -22.61 27.82
N PRO A 63 -38.34 -22.34 27.86
CA PRO A 63 -39.27 -22.73 26.81
C PRO A 63 -39.12 -21.91 25.52
N ASP A 64 -38.53 -20.71 25.60
CA ASP A 64 -38.27 -19.84 24.45
C ASP A 64 -36.94 -20.14 23.73
N VAL A 65 -36.19 -21.14 24.20
CA VAL A 65 -34.91 -21.55 23.62
C VAL A 65 -35.06 -22.89 22.90
N SER A 66 -34.62 -22.94 21.64
CA SER A 66 -34.49 -24.21 20.91
C SER A 66 -33.10 -24.80 21.11
N TYR A 67 -33.05 -26.01 21.66
CA TYR A 67 -31.82 -26.77 21.92
C TYR A 67 -31.49 -27.79 20.82
N ALA A 68 -32.38 -27.94 19.83
CA ALA A 68 -32.15 -28.84 18.70
C ALA A 68 -31.00 -28.34 17.84
N TYR A 69 -30.36 -29.26 17.10
CA TYR A 69 -29.38 -28.90 16.09
C TYR A 69 -30.00 -27.92 15.08
N SER A 70 -29.31 -26.81 14.83
CA SER A 70 -29.77 -25.77 13.91
C SER A 70 -28.82 -25.60 12.73
N SER A 71 -29.38 -25.57 11.52
CA SER A 71 -28.68 -25.25 10.27
C SER A 71 -28.75 -23.78 9.85
N THR A 72 -29.50 -22.95 10.60
CA THR A 72 -29.77 -21.55 10.24
C THR A 72 -29.58 -20.63 11.44
N THR A 73 -30.47 -20.67 12.42
CA THR A 73 -30.45 -19.78 13.60
C THR A 73 -30.12 -20.57 14.86
N TYR A 74 -28.94 -20.34 15.44
CA TYR A 74 -28.54 -20.94 16.71
C TYR A 74 -29.10 -20.13 17.88
N THR A 75 -30.11 -20.66 18.59
CA THR A 75 -30.76 -19.96 19.72
C THR A 75 -30.32 -20.47 21.09
N ALA A 76 -29.64 -21.62 21.13
CA ALA A 76 -29.22 -22.23 22.39
C ALA A 76 -28.18 -21.38 23.13
N ASP A 77 -27.42 -20.53 22.44
CA ASP A 77 -26.54 -19.53 23.06
C ASP A 77 -27.26 -18.65 24.09
N THR A 78 -28.56 -18.39 23.89
CA THR A 78 -29.43 -17.67 24.84
C THR A 78 -29.44 -18.33 26.22
N HIS A 79 -29.48 -19.67 26.29
CA HIS A 79 -29.43 -20.41 27.55
C HIS A 79 -28.15 -20.09 28.30
N ILE A 80 -26.99 -20.32 27.67
CA ILE A 80 -25.70 -20.21 28.36
C ILE A 80 -25.34 -18.74 28.66
N ASN A 81 -25.88 -17.79 27.89
CA ASN A 81 -25.79 -16.35 28.19
C ASN A 81 -26.60 -15.97 29.46
N ARG A 82 -27.81 -16.53 29.65
CA ARG A 82 -28.61 -16.34 30.88
C ARG A 82 -27.88 -16.89 32.10
N VAL A 83 -27.29 -18.09 31.97
CA VAL A 83 -26.50 -18.68 33.05
C VAL A 83 -25.26 -17.86 33.40
N LYS A 84 -24.59 -17.23 32.42
CA LYS A 84 -23.52 -16.27 32.73
C LYS A 84 -24.03 -15.06 33.51
N ALA A 85 -25.19 -14.50 33.16
CA ALA A 85 -25.78 -13.42 33.94
C ALA A 85 -26.09 -13.86 35.39
N PHE A 86 -26.57 -15.10 35.57
CA PHE A 86 -26.74 -15.68 36.91
C PHE A 86 -25.41 -15.76 37.65
N ALA A 87 -24.34 -16.27 37.01
CA ALA A 87 -23.02 -16.37 37.63
C ALA A 87 -22.44 -15.00 38.00
N GLN A 88 -22.64 -13.97 37.15
CA GLN A 88 -22.25 -12.59 37.44
C GLN A 88 -23.00 -12.05 38.65
N ALA A 89 -24.33 -12.18 38.71
CA ALA A 89 -25.13 -11.69 39.84
C ALA A 89 -24.80 -12.42 41.14
N TYR A 90 -24.62 -13.75 41.07
CA TYR A 90 -24.27 -14.58 42.22
C TYR A 90 -22.92 -14.20 42.85
N THR A 91 -21.96 -13.73 42.05
CA THR A 91 -20.59 -13.41 42.49
C THR A 91 -20.32 -11.92 42.69
N LYS A 92 -21.22 -11.04 42.24
CA LYS A 92 -21.08 -9.59 42.40
C LYS A 92 -21.63 -9.15 43.76
N SER A 93 -20.77 -8.67 44.65
CA SER A 93 -21.13 -8.25 46.02
C SER A 93 -22.24 -7.21 46.12
N ALA A 94 -22.41 -6.37 45.09
CA ALA A 94 -23.46 -5.36 45.04
C ALA A 94 -24.84 -5.90 44.62
N SER A 95 -24.92 -7.13 44.09
CA SER A 95 -26.16 -7.74 43.61
C SER A 95 -27.05 -8.21 44.76
N SER A 96 -28.36 -8.08 44.61
CA SER A 96 -29.35 -8.69 45.51
C SER A 96 -29.31 -10.22 45.50
N TYR A 97 -28.68 -10.82 44.49
CA TYR A 97 -28.50 -12.26 44.36
C TYR A 97 -27.14 -12.77 44.84
N TYR A 98 -26.31 -11.90 45.43
CA TYR A 98 -24.98 -12.27 45.91
C TYR A 98 -25.06 -13.46 46.87
N HIS A 99 -24.42 -14.57 46.48
CA HIS A 99 -24.42 -15.86 47.19
C HIS A 99 -25.83 -16.47 47.47
N SER A 100 -26.86 -16.09 46.70
CA SER A 100 -28.21 -16.64 46.85
C SER A 100 -28.26 -18.15 46.60
N ALA A 101 -28.73 -18.93 47.59
CA ALA A 101 -28.91 -20.38 47.46
C ALA A 101 -29.92 -20.75 46.36
N THR A 102 -31.00 -19.97 46.22
CA THR A 102 -31.99 -20.17 45.16
C THR A 102 -31.38 -20.00 43.78
N LEU A 103 -30.57 -18.94 43.58
CA LEU A 103 -29.92 -18.71 42.30
C LEU A 103 -28.85 -19.78 42.01
N PHE A 104 -28.11 -20.24 43.03
CA PHE A 104 -27.14 -21.32 42.87
C PHE A 104 -27.80 -22.62 42.39
N THR A 105 -28.90 -23.03 43.02
CA THR A 105 -29.67 -24.22 42.59
C THR A 105 -30.18 -24.06 41.15
N ALA A 106 -30.67 -22.88 40.79
CA ALA A 106 -31.10 -22.58 39.43
C ALA A 106 -29.96 -22.71 38.41
N MET A 107 -28.77 -22.18 38.73
CA MET A 107 -27.57 -22.34 37.89
C MET A 107 -27.15 -23.81 37.74
N VAL A 108 -27.15 -24.58 38.83
CA VAL A 108 -26.81 -26.01 38.79
C VAL A 108 -27.78 -26.77 37.88
N ASN A 109 -29.08 -26.53 38.01
CA ASN A 109 -30.09 -27.17 37.16
C ASN A 109 -29.90 -26.79 35.68
N ALA A 110 -29.71 -25.50 35.39
CA ALA A 110 -29.51 -25.02 34.03
C ALA A 110 -28.23 -25.57 33.39
N LEU A 111 -27.10 -25.53 34.10
CA LEU A 111 -25.83 -26.09 33.63
C LEU A 111 -25.89 -27.61 33.46
N THR A 112 -26.63 -28.31 34.32
CA THR A 112 -26.86 -29.76 34.18
C THR A 112 -27.64 -30.05 32.90
N TYR A 113 -28.69 -29.27 32.62
CA TYR A 113 -29.45 -29.36 31.37
C TYR A 113 -28.55 -29.10 30.16
N TRP A 114 -27.79 -28.00 30.16
CA TRP A 114 -26.85 -27.66 29.09
C TRP A 114 -25.84 -28.78 28.79
N ASN A 115 -25.20 -29.30 29.84
CA ASN A 115 -24.20 -30.36 29.71
C ASN A 115 -24.82 -31.67 29.18
N THR A 116 -26.06 -31.98 29.58
CA THR A 116 -26.76 -33.19 29.16
C THR A 116 -27.28 -33.09 27.74
N THR A 117 -27.88 -31.95 27.38
CA THR A 117 -28.46 -31.73 26.06
C THR A 117 -27.41 -31.50 24.97
N ASP A 118 -26.26 -30.93 25.34
CA ASP A 118 -25.14 -30.63 24.45
C ASP A 118 -25.55 -29.99 23.10
N PRO A 119 -26.20 -28.81 23.11
CA PRO A 119 -26.76 -28.23 21.91
C PRO A 119 -25.67 -27.81 20.90
N LYS A 120 -25.86 -28.18 19.63
CA LYS A 120 -24.90 -27.93 18.54
C LYS A 120 -25.50 -27.09 17.41
N SER A 121 -24.61 -26.40 16.69
CA SER A 121 -24.93 -25.64 15.47
C SER A 121 -24.25 -26.25 14.25
N TRP A 122 -24.83 -26.07 13.07
CA TRP A 122 -24.13 -26.27 11.80
C TRP A 122 -22.93 -25.32 11.65
N ASN A 123 -23.05 -24.11 12.19
CA ASN A 123 -21.94 -23.17 12.21
C ASN A 123 -20.95 -23.61 13.31
N TRP A 124 -19.82 -24.17 12.88
CA TRP A 124 -18.77 -24.72 13.74
C TRP A 124 -18.30 -23.74 14.83
N TYR A 125 -18.31 -22.44 14.55
CA TYR A 125 -17.95 -21.37 15.50
C TYR A 125 -18.67 -21.51 16.85
N HIS A 126 -19.95 -21.88 16.84
CA HIS A 126 -20.67 -22.02 18.11
C HIS A 126 -20.15 -23.19 18.94
N ASN A 127 -19.87 -24.30 18.26
CA ASN A 127 -19.48 -25.55 18.89
C ASN A 127 -18.06 -25.47 19.47
N ASP A 128 -17.15 -24.88 18.70
CA ASP A 128 -15.71 -24.93 18.98
C ASP A 128 -15.21 -23.66 19.68
N ILE A 129 -15.91 -22.53 19.59
CA ILE A 129 -15.47 -21.25 20.17
C ILE A 129 -16.47 -20.75 21.22
N SER A 130 -17.66 -20.30 20.80
CA SER A 130 -18.48 -19.46 21.69
C SER A 130 -19.05 -20.23 22.88
N ASN A 131 -19.47 -21.50 22.69
CA ASN A 131 -19.97 -22.32 23.79
C ASN A 131 -18.86 -22.67 24.79
N PRO A 132 -17.69 -23.23 24.38
CA PRO A 132 -16.57 -23.44 25.29
C PRO A 132 -16.10 -22.19 26.04
N GLN A 133 -16.00 -21.04 25.35
CA GLN A 133 -15.67 -19.76 25.99
C GLN A 133 -16.67 -19.42 27.09
N ARG A 134 -17.97 -19.50 26.81
CA ARG A 134 -19.01 -19.15 27.79
C ARG A 134 -19.00 -20.08 29.00
N ILE A 135 -18.80 -21.38 28.79
CA ILE A 135 -18.63 -22.35 29.90
C ILE A 135 -17.42 -21.95 30.75
N GLY A 136 -16.27 -21.65 30.14
CA GLY A 136 -15.06 -21.23 30.85
C GLY A 136 -15.26 -19.97 31.69
N GLU A 137 -15.94 -18.96 31.14
CA GLU A 137 -16.28 -17.72 31.87
C GLU A 137 -17.16 -17.99 33.10
N ILE A 138 -18.19 -18.83 32.95
CA ILE A 138 -19.08 -19.22 34.05
C ILE A 138 -18.30 -19.94 35.14
N LEU A 139 -17.44 -20.90 34.77
CA LEU A 139 -16.63 -21.64 35.73
C LEU A 139 -15.63 -20.73 36.47
N ILE A 140 -14.99 -19.78 35.78
CA ILE A 140 -14.05 -18.82 36.40
C ILE A 140 -14.74 -17.91 37.42
N LEU A 141 -15.96 -17.44 37.12
CA LEU A 141 -16.78 -16.68 38.07
C LEU A 141 -17.03 -17.53 39.33
N LEU A 142 -17.48 -18.78 39.13
CA LEU A 142 -17.88 -19.68 40.21
C LEU A 142 -16.71 -20.31 40.98
N GLU A 143 -15.46 -20.21 40.54
CA GLU A 143 -14.31 -20.77 41.27
C GLU A 143 -14.09 -20.12 42.65
N THR A 144 -14.61 -18.91 42.86
CA THR A 144 -14.59 -18.19 44.15
C THR A 144 -15.91 -18.29 44.93
N ALA A 145 -16.89 -19.04 44.41
CA ALA A 145 -18.18 -19.23 45.06
C ALA A 145 -18.05 -20.01 46.38
N PRO A 146 -18.88 -19.71 47.38
CA PRO A 146 -18.93 -20.51 48.61
C PRO A 146 -19.52 -21.91 48.40
N GLN A 147 -20.32 -22.10 47.34
CA GLN A 147 -20.93 -23.38 46.99
C GLN A 147 -20.24 -24.00 45.77
N SER A 148 -20.00 -25.31 45.83
CA SER A 148 -19.29 -26.06 44.78
C SER A 148 -20.26 -26.72 43.79
N LEU A 149 -19.89 -26.71 42.50
CA LEU A 149 -20.59 -27.46 41.45
C LEU A 149 -20.35 -28.99 41.51
N GLY A 150 -19.43 -29.46 42.35
CA GLY A 150 -19.12 -30.89 42.47
C GLY A 150 -18.68 -31.52 41.14
N SER A 151 -19.24 -32.69 40.79
CA SER A 151 -18.91 -33.43 39.57
C SER A 151 -19.31 -32.71 38.27
N LEU A 152 -20.31 -31.83 38.32
CA LEU A 152 -20.75 -31.04 37.16
C LEU A 152 -19.62 -30.14 36.63
N ARG A 153 -18.76 -29.63 37.52
CA ARG A 153 -17.56 -28.85 37.13
C ARG A 153 -16.69 -29.63 36.14
N ASN A 154 -16.41 -30.90 36.43
CA ASN A 154 -15.55 -31.75 35.59
C ASN A 154 -16.23 -32.14 34.27
N ALA A 155 -17.56 -32.33 34.30
CA ALA A 155 -18.33 -32.59 33.08
C ALA A 155 -18.28 -31.38 32.12
N LEU A 156 -18.47 -30.17 32.63
CA LEU A 156 -18.36 -28.93 31.86
C LEU A 156 -16.94 -28.69 31.32
N LEU A 157 -15.89 -28.96 32.10
CA LEU A 157 -14.51 -28.91 31.64
C LEU A 157 -14.23 -29.90 30.50
N THR A 158 -14.88 -31.07 30.53
CA THR A 158 -14.84 -32.05 29.44
C THR A 158 -15.55 -31.51 28.20
N GLN A 159 -16.71 -30.87 28.37
CA GLN A 159 -17.46 -30.27 27.28
C GLN A 159 -16.69 -29.12 26.60
N MET A 160 -15.89 -28.34 27.36
CA MET A 160 -14.99 -27.31 26.82
C MET A 160 -13.88 -27.85 25.93
N SER A 161 -13.65 -29.18 25.89
CA SER A 161 -12.59 -29.81 25.09
C SER A 161 -12.94 -29.92 23.60
N ARG A 162 -13.28 -28.80 22.98
CA ARG A 162 -13.65 -28.65 21.56
C ARG A 162 -12.69 -27.69 20.87
N GLY A 163 -12.73 -27.64 19.54
CA GLY A 163 -11.79 -26.85 18.76
C GLY A 163 -10.38 -27.45 18.68
N ASN A 164 -9.57 -26.87 17.79
CA ASN A 164 -8.17 -27.15 17.64
C ASN A 164 -7.48 -25.88 17.12
N PRO A 165 -6.87 -25.07 18.02
CA PRO A 165 -6.31 -23.76 17.65
C PRO A 165 -5.34 -23.84 16.48
N THR A 166 -4.54 -24.93 16.37
CA THR A 166 -3.56 -25.11 15.29
C THR A 166 -4.19 -25.22 13.89
N LYS A 167 -5.45 -25.62 13.78
CA LYS A 167 -6.19 -25.71 12.50
C LYS A 167 -6.84 -24.39 12.09
N GLN A 168 -6.81 -23.38 12.95
CA GLN A 168 -7.40 -22.07 12.70
C GLN A 168 -6.34 -21.02 12.36
N THR A 169 -6.78 -19.87 11.85
CA THR A 169 -5.95 -18.69 11.57
C THR A 169 -6.59 -17.43 12.17
N GLY A 170 -5.81 -16.35 12.30
CA GLY A 170 -6.29 -15.04 12.73
C GLY A 170 -7.13 -15.07 14.02
N ALA A 171 -8.27 -14.36 13.99
CA ALA A 171 -9.19 -14.23 15.13
C ALA A 171 -9.73 -15.59 15.64
N ASN A 172 -10.02 -16.53 14.74
CA ASN A 172 -10.53 -17.85 15.14
C ASN A 172 -9.51 -18.64 15.98
N LYS A 173 -8.22 -18.56 15.62
CA LYS A 173 -7.15 -19.18 16.42
C LYS A 173 -7.09 -18.57 17.81
N LEU A 174 -7.13 -17.25 17.89
CA LEU A 174 -7.09 -16.50 19.15
C LEU A 174 -8.29 -16.83 20.04
N ASP A 175 -9.48 -16.90 19.46
CA ASP A 175 -10.72 -17.22 20.18
C ASP A 175 -10.73 -18.65 20.73
N GLU A 176 -10.30 -19.64 19.94
CA GLU A 176 -10.14 -21.02 20.42
C GLU A 176 -9.05 -21.08 21.52
N ALA A 177 -7.88 -20.48 21.28
CA ALA A 177 -6.80 -20.44 22.25
C ALA A 177 -7.23 -19.80 23.58
N THR A 178 -8.12 -18.81 23.55
CA THR A 178 -8.64 -18.13 24.74
C THR A 178 -9.42 -19.07 25.66
N HIS A 179 -10.32 -19.93 25.15
CA HIS A 179 -10.99 -20.87 26.05
C HIS A 179 -10.11 -22.06 26.46
N PHE A 180 -9.07 -22.39 25.68
CA PHE A 180 -8.03 -23.31 26.12
C PHE A 180 -7.26 -22.73 27.32
N MET A 181 -6.97 -21.43 27.32
CA MET A 181 -6.37 -20.72 28.44
C MET A 181 -7.32 -20.66 29.66
N TYR A 182 -8.63 -20.49 29.47
CA TYR A 182 -9.58 -20.58 30.58
C TYR A 182 -9.53 -21.98 31.22
N ARG A 183 -9.53 -23.02 30.39
CA ARG A 183 -9.44 -24.42 30.85
C ARG A 183 -8.10 -24.72 31.51
N SER A 184 -6.99 -24.18 31.01
CA SER A 184 -5.67 -24.37 31.63
C SER A 184 -5.62 -23.77 33.03
N CYS A 185 -6.21 -22.59 33.23
CA CYS A 185 -6.33 -21.98 34.55
C CYS A 185 -7.20 -22.83 35.50
N LEU A 186 -8.39 -23.24 35.05
CA LEU A 186 -9.33 -24.05 35.83
C LEU A 186 -8.80 -25.45 36.19
N THR A 187 -7.78 -25.93 35.47
CA THR A 187 -7.15 -27.24 35.71
C THR A 187 -5.73 -27.13 36.26
N ALA A 188 -5.21 -25.92 36.46
CA ALA A 188 -3.81 -25.64 36.78
C ALA A 188 -2.82 -26.44 35.90
N ASN A 189 -3.10 -26.52 34.60
CA ASN A 189 -2.35 -27.32 33.63
C ASN A 189 -1.36 -26.47 32.84
N ASP A 190 -0.09 -26.56 33.22
CA ASP A 190 1.03 -25.78 32.67
C ASP A 190 1.25 -26.07 31.17
N SER A 191 1.28 -27.34 30.77
CA SER A 191 1.45 -27.73 29.36
C SER A 191 0.32 -27.19 28.48
N LEU A 192 -0.93 -27.23 28.97
CA LEU A 192 -2.08 -26.67 28.26
C LEU A 192 -2.03 -25.14 28.23
N MET A 193 -1.56 -24.50 29.30
CA MET A 193 -1.36 -23.05 29.36
C MET A 193 -0.33 -22.60 28.33
N GLN A 194 0.86 -23.20 28.33
CA GLN A 194 1.91 -22.90 27.37
C GLN A 194 1.43 -23.08 25.92
N TYR A 195 0.71 -24.18 25.63
CA TYR A 195 0.10 -24.39 24.32
C TYR A 195 -0.89 -23.27 23.97
N SER A 196 -1.81 -22.94 24.87
CA SER A 196 -2.83 -21.91 24.63
C SER A 196 -2.22 -20.52 24.41
N VAL A 197 -1.20 -20.14 25.17
CA VAL A 197 -0.50 -18.85 25.03
C VAL A 197 0.28 -18.79 23.72
N ASN A 198 0.95 -19.89 23.35
CA ASN A 198 1.68 -19.97 22.08
C ASN A 198 0.75 -19.78 20.89
N GLU A 199 -0.43 -20.42 20.90
CA GLU A 199 -1.42 -20.30 19.83
C GLU A 199 -2.12 -18.95 19.84
N ALA A 200 -2.45 -18.40 21.02
CA ALA A 200 -3.06 -17.07 21.14
C ALA A 200 -2.15 -16.00 20.52
N PHE A 201 -0.85 -15.99 20.87
CA PHE A 201 0.11 -15.03 20.34
C PHE A 201 0.78 -15.47 19.04
N TYR A 202 0.36 -16.57 18.41
CA TYR A 202 0.91 -17.02 17.13
C TYR A 202 0.74 -15.97 16.02
N PRO A 203 -0.41 -15.25 15.90
CA PRO A 203 -0.60 -14.27 14.84
C PRO A 203 0.23 -12.99 15.00
N LEU A 204 0.93 -12.79 16.13
CA LEU A 204 1.83 -11.65 16.39
C LEU A 204 3.17 -11.77 15.66
N VAL A 205 3.11 -11.98 14.34
CA VAL A 205 4.26 -12.11 13.44
C VAL A 205 4.06 -11.25 12.19
N LEU A 206 5.15 -10.79 11.58
CA LEU A 206 5.09 -10.22 10.23
C LEU A 206 4.95 -11.36 9.23
N THR A 207 3.98 -11.27 8.33
CA THR A 207 3.65 -12.34 7.39
C THR A 207 3.44 -11.82 5.97
N THR A 208 3.39 -12.77 5.02
CA THR A 208 2.92 -12.55 3.66
C THR A 208 1.55 -13.17 3.37
N ALA A 209 1.00 -13.91 4.33
CA ALA A 209 -0.37 -14.43 4.33
C ALA A 209 -1.29 -13.47 5.10
N GLU A 210 -2.49 -13.92 5.50
CA GLU A 210 -3.39 -13.14 6.36
C GLU A 210 -2.73 -12.78 7.70
N GLY A 211 -2.99 -11.56 8.20
CA GLY A 211 -2.43 -11.03 9.44
C GLY A 211 -1.66 -9.71 9.24
N ILE A 212 -0.74 -9.42 10.17
CA ILE A 212 0.12 -8.22 10.13
C ILE A 212 1.16 -8.36 9.01
N GLN A 213 1.11 -7.48 8.03
CA GLN A 213 2.06 -7.47 6.92
C GLN A 213 3.38 -6.79 7.30
N HIS A 214 4.43 -7.01 6.52
CA HIS A 214 5.75 -6.40 6.72
C HIS A 214 5.80 -4.85 6.63
N ASP A 215 4.76 -4.23 6.08
CA ASP A 215 4.56 -2.78 6.06
C ASP A 215 3.65 -2.27 7.20
N PHE A 216 3.26 -3.16 8.12
CA PHE A 216 2.30 -2.92 9.20
C PHE A 216 0.86 -2.59 8.75
N SER A 217 0.49 -2.92 7.52
CA SER A 217 -0.93 -3.10 7.17
C SER A 217 -1.46 -4.44 7.71
N TYR A 218 -2.77 -4.64 7.65
CA TYR A 218 -3.41 -5.90 8.06
C TYR A 218 -4.28 -6.44 6.93
N GLN A 219 -4.20 -7.75 6.69
CA GLN A 219 -4.95 -8.44 5.64
C GLN A 219 -5.76 -9.61 6.20
N GLN A 220 -6.97 -9.81 5.65
CA GLN A 220 -7.84 -10.95 5.99
C GLN A 220 -8.75 -11.30 4.80
N HIS A 221 -9.12 -12.56 4.67
CA HIS A 221 -9.79 -13.15 3.50
C HIS A 221 -8.93 -13.02 2.24
N GLY A 222 -7.71 -13.55 2.34
CA GLY A 222 -6.66 -13.33 1.36
C GLY A 222 -6.02 -11.94 1.50
N PRO A 223 -5.40 -11.41 0.43
CA PRO A 223 -4.67 -10.14 0.47
C PRO A 223 -5.60 -8.91 0.34
N GLN A 224 -6.65 -8.87 1.15
CA GLN A 224 -7.61 -7.76 1.22
C GLN A 224 -7.28 -6.86 2.42
N LEU A 225 -7.26 -5.54 2.22
CA LEU A 225 -7.03 -4.57 3.29
C LEU A 225 -8.13 -4.65 4.38
N TYR A 226 -7.72 -4.91 5.62
CA TYR A 226 -8.61 -5.06 6.78
C TYR A 226 -7.95 -4.51 8.06
N ILE A 227 -7.38 -3.30 8.02
CA ILE A 227 -6.86 -2.64 9.24
C ILE A 227 -7.96 -2.51 10.31
N TYR A 228 -9.20 -2.24 9.89
CA TYR A 228 -10.40 -2.34 10.73
C TYR A 228 -11.18 -3.61 10.39
N GLY A 229 -12.48 -3.71 10.73
CA GLY A 229 -13.24 -4.95 10.58
C GLY A 229 -12.60 -6.12 11.34
N TYR A 230 -11.88 -7.01 10.65
CA TYR A 230 -11.11 -8.07 11.32
C TYR A 230 -9.93 -7.54 12.13
N GLY A 231 -9.27 -6.47 11.72
CA GLY A 231 -8.14 -5.90 12.46
C GLY A 231 -8.51 -5.43 13.86
N VAL A 232 -9.72 -4.88 14.07
CA VAL A 232 -10.17 -4.50 15.43
C VAL A 232 -10.47 -5.73 16.30
N VAL A 233 -11.02 -6.80 15.73
CA VAL A 233 -11.25 -8.07 16.46
C VAL A 233 -9.91 -8.65 16.92
N PHE A 234 -8.92 -8.66 16.03
CA PHE A 234 -7.57 -9.09 16.35
C PHE A 234 -6.93 -8.24 17.46
N VAL A 235 -6.94 -6.90 17.33
CA VAL A 235 -6.33 -6.01 18.32
C VAL A 235 -7.03 -6.11 19.69
N ASP A 236 -8.35 -6.25 19.73
CA ASP A 236 -9.10 -6.42 20.97
C ASP A 236 -8.75 -7.74 21.67
N GLY A 237 -8.79 -8.86 20.94
CA GLY A 237 -8.49 -10.17 21.50
C GLY A 237 -7.04 -10.27 22.01
N GLU A 238 -6.07 -9.78 21.24
CA GLU A 238 -4.65 -9.85 21.62
C GLU A 238 -4.36 -8.98 22.84
N THR A 239 -4.95 -7.77 22.89
CA THR A 239 -4.84 -6.88 24.06
C THR A 239 -5.45 -7.54 25.29
N LYS A 240 -6.62 -8.18 25.14
CA LYS A 240 -7.33 -8.86 26.24
C LYS A 240 -6.50 -10.00 26.82
N VAL A 241 -6.00 -10.91 25.98
CA VAL A 241 -5.16 -12.04 26.43
C VAL A 241 -3.87 -11.52 27.06
N ALA A 242 -3.18 -10.57 26.43
CA ALA A 242 -1.97 -9.98 27.00
C ALA A 242 -2.21 -9.33 28.37
N TYR A 243 -3.35 -8.63 28.54
CA TYR A 243 -3.72 -8.01 29.81
C TYR A 243 -4.00 -9.03 30.92
N TYR A 244 -4.54 -10.20 30.60
CA TYR A 244 -4.71 -11.28 31.58
C TYR A 244 -3.37 -11.85 32.05
N LEU A 245 -2.40 -11.96 31.15
CA LEU A 245 -1.10 -12.59 31.40
C LEU A 245 -0.04 -11.62 31.95
N GLN A 246 -0.34 -10.32 32.07
CA GLN A 246 0.65 -9.33 32.51
C GLN A 246 1.32 -9.68 33.85
N GLY A 247 2.64 -9.55 33.97
CA GLY A 247 3.35 -9.84 35.20
C GLY A 247 3.37 -11.31 35.63
N THR A 248 2.95 -12.25 34.77
CA THR A 248 3.18 -13.69 34.94
C THR A 248 4.30 -14.16 34.01
N SER A 249 4.76 -15.40 34.18
CA SER A 249 5.71 -16.08 33.29
C SER A 249 5.24 -16.19 31.83
N TYR A 250 3.94 -16.01 31.59
CA TYR A 250 3.29 -16.07 30.28
C TYR A 250 3.08 -14.70 29.62
N ALA A 251 3.58 -13.61 30.23
CA ALA A 251 3.34 -12.26 29.75
C ALA A 251 3.86 -12.02 28.31
N LEU A 252 3.06 -11.30 27.51
CA LEU A 252 3.46 -10.86 26.18
C LEU A 252 4.69 -9.93 26.28
N SER A 253 5.78 -10.30 25.62
CA SER A 253 7.06 -9.57 25.71
C SER A 253 7.90 -9.71 24.44
N GLY A 254 9.05 -9.02 24.42
CA GLY A 254 10.05 -9.14 23.35
C GLY A 254 9.54 -8.74 21.96
N SER A 255 9.89 -9.54 20.95
CA SER A 255 9.59 -9.25 19.55
C SER A 255 8.09 -9.23 19.26
N LYS A 256 7.28 -10.10 19.89
CA LYS A 256 5.83 -10.13 19.68
C LYS A 256 5.15 -8.87 20.21
N LEU A 257 5.51 -8.41 21.41
CA LEU A 257 5.03 -7.13 21.95
C LEU A 257 5.42 -5.96 21.03
N THR A 258 6.66 -5.97 20.53
CA THR A 258 7.16 -4.93 19.62
C THR A 258 6.37 -4.89 18.31
N ILE A 259 6.10 -6.05 17.69
CA ILE A 259 5.29 -6.16 16.47
C ILE A 259 3.86 -5.67 16.73
N PHE A 260 3.25 -6.11 17.82
CA PHE A 260 1.89 -5.73 18.18
C PHE A 260 1.77 -4.23 18.45
N SER A 261 2.66 -3.67 19.28
CA SER A 261 2.74 -2.24 19.57
C SER A 261 2.91 -1.41 18.29
N ASN A 262 3.83 -1.81 17.41
CA ASN A 262 4.07 -1.09 16.15
C ASN A 262 2.86 -1.16 15.22
N PHE A 263 2.20 -2.30 15.09
CA PHE A 263 0.98 -2.42 14.31
C PHE A 263 -0.12 -1.51 14.87
N VAL A 264 -0.36 -1.55 16.19
CA VAL A 264 -1.40 -0.72 16.83
C VAL A 264 -1.11 0.76 16.63
N ARG A 265 0.12 1.22 16.90
CA ARG A 265 0.45 2.66 16.88
C ARG A 265 0.62 3.22 15.48
N ASN A 266 1.22 2.46 14.55
CA ASN A 266 1.61 2.96 13.23
C ASN A 266 0.68 2.53 12.07
N GLY A 267 -0.05 1.42 12.23
CA GLY A 267 -1.03 0.96 11.25
C GLY A 267 -2.45 1.30 11.69
N PHE A 268 -2.90 0.67 12.79
CA PHE A 268 -4.28 0.74 13.29
C PHE A 268 -4.71 2.16 13.67
N LEU A 269 -4.08 2.76 14.70
CA LEU A 269 -4.47 4.07 15.22
C LEU A 269 -4.26 5.21 14.21
N LYS A 270 -3.31 5.07 13.28
CA LYS A 270 -3.12 6.08 12.24
C LYS A 270 -4.23 6.03 11.19
N ALA A 271 -4.90 4.90 10.97
CA ALA A 271 -6.06 4.85 10.06
C ALA A 271 -7.34 5.47 10.66
N MET A 272 -7.20 6.27 11.72
CA MET A 272 -8.27 7.01 12.38
C MET A 272 -8.05 8.51 12.36
N ARG A 273 -9.15 9.25 12.38
CA ARG A 273 -9.20 10.67 12.73
C ARG A 273 -10.21 10.86 13.87
N SER A 274 -9.72 11.24 15.05
CA SER A 274 -10.50 11.15 16.30
C SER A 274 -11.05 9.73 16.48
N LYS A 275 -12.35 9.54 16.65
CA LYS A 275 -13.03 8.24 16.82
C LYS A 275 -13.56 7.61 15.54
N TYR A 276 -13.24 8.19 14.39
CA TYR A 276 -13.73 7.73 13.10
C TYR A 276 -12.61 7.10 12.28
N ILE A 277 -12.92 6.00 11.61
CA ILE A 277 -11.96 5.23 10.80
C ILE A 277 -12.09 5.58 9.32
N ASP A 278 -11.03 5.33 8.57
CA ASP A 278 -11.08 5.34 7.10
C ASP A 278 -12.04 4.25 6.58
N PHE A 279 -13.05 4.65 5.80
CA PHE A 279 -14.04 3.73 5.22
C PHE A 279 -13.41 2.65 4.32
N GLY A 280 -12.25 2.92 3.72
CA GLY A 280 -11.51 2.00 2.86
C GLY A 280 -10.89 0.82 3.60
N THR A 281 -10.80 0.88 4.93
CA THR A 281 -10.06 -0.10 5.76
C THR A 281 -10.95 -1.14 6.45
N ASN A 282 -12.26 -1.08 6.24
CA ASN A 282 -13.26 -1.78 7.07
C ASN A 282 -13.92 -2.99 6.37
N GLY A 283 -13.47 -3.32 5.15
CA GLY A 283 -14.03 -4.37 4.30
C GLY A 283 -15.56 -4.30 4.20
N ARG A 284 -16.25 -5.44 4.26
CA ARG A 284 -17.72 -5.49 4.15
C ARG A 284 -18.44 -4.77 5.30
N SER A 285 -17.76 -4.54 6.42
CA SER A 285 -18.37 -3.93 7.61
C SER A 285 -18.71 -2.46 7.42
N ILE A 286 -18.29 -1.85 6.29
CA ILE A 286 -18.76 -0.51 5.87
C ILE A 286 -20.29 -0.43 5.73
N SER A 287 -20.96 -1.55 5.47
CA SER A 287 -22.42 -1.61 5.36
C SER A 287 -23.14 -1.88 6.69
N ARG A 288 -22.46 -1.72 7.83
CA ARG A 288 -23.04 -1.85 9.17
C ARG A 288 -23.25 -0.48 9.79
N GLU A 289 -24.40 -0.31 10.43
CA GLU A 289 -24.78 0.93 11.09
C GLU A 289 -23.80 1.30 12.20
N ASN A 290 -23.42 2.59 12.27
CA ASN A 290 -22.45 3.18 13.22
C ASN A 290 -21.00 2.65 13.12
N ASN A 291 -20.71 1.75 12.19
CA ASN A 291 -19.46 0.98 12.20
C ASN A 291 -18.22 1.75 11.73
N LEU A 292 -18.38 3.00 11.27
CA LEU A 292 -17.26 3.93 11.01
C LEU A 292 -16.80 4.68 12.26
N GLN A 293 -17.54 4.60 13.37
CA GLN A 293 -17.12 5.10 14.67
C GLN A 293 -16.71 3.91 15.55
N VAL A 294 -15.49 3.94 16.08
CA VAL A 294 -14.96 2.84 16.91
C VAL A 294 -14.63 3.30 18.33
N GLY A 295 -14.91 2.45 19.31
CA GLY A 295 -14.65 2.71 20.73
C GLY A 295 -13.46 1.89 21.24
N VAL A 296 -12.24 2.39 21.06
CA VAL A 296 -11.01 1.68 21.45
C VAL A 296 -10.33 2.24 22.71
N THR A 297 -10.96 3.18 23.42
CA THR A 297 -10.37 3.82 24.62
C THR A 297 -10.04 2.81 25.72
N SER A 298 -10.92 1.85 26.01
CA SER A 298 -10.67 0.80 27.02
C SER A 298 -9.48 -0.08 26.65
N LEU A 299 -9.34 -0.39 25.36
CA LEU A 299 -8.22 -1.14 24.80
C LEU A 299 -6.91 -0.38 25.00
N LEU A 300 -6.88 0.92 24.70
CA LEU A 300 -5.69 1.74 24.90
C LEU A 300 -5.30 1.87 26.38
N GLN A 301 -6.26 1.88 27.31
CA GLN A 301 -5.95 1.86 28.74
C GLN A 301 -5.25 0.56 29.15
N LYS A 302 -5.64 -0.59 28.59
CA LYS A 302 -4.94 -1.86 28.82
C LYS A 302 -3.53 -1.83 28.20
N LEU A 303 -3.39 -1.29 26.99
CA LEU A 303 -2.08 -1.18 26.32
C LEU A 303 -1.09 -0.30 27.06
N LYS A 304 -1.54 0.75 27.78
CA LYS A 304 -0.65 1.54 28.64
C LYS A 304 0.04 0.71 29.72
N VAL A 305 -0.61 -0.36 30.19
CA VAL A 305 -0.02 -1.26 31.19
C VAL A 305 0.92 -2.28 30.54
N LEU A 306 0.61 -2.70 29.31
CA LEU A 306 1.37 -3.70 28.56
C LEU A 306 2.62 -3.13 27.86
N ASP A 307 2.51 -1.93 27.32
CA ASP A 307 3.53 -1.25 26.53
C ASP A 307 3.85 0.11 27.17
N THR A 308 4.51 0.03 28.32
CA THR A 308 4.85 1.19 29.16
C THR A 308 5.76 2.20 28.47
N ALA A 309 6.48 1.79 27.41
CA ALA A 309 7.33 2.65 26.61
C ALA A 309 6.55 3.68 25.79
N ASN A 310 5.27 3.44 25.51
CA ASN A 310 4.45 4.26 24.60
C ASN A 310 3.21 4.88 25.27
N VAL A 311 3.19 4.96 26.61
CA VAL A 311 2.05 5.50 27.40
C VAL A 311 1.60 6.88 26.92
N ALA A 312 2.54 7.79 26.64
CA ALA A 312 2.23 9.15 26.20
C ALA A 312 1.45 9.15 24.87
N GLU A 313 1.86 8.33 23.89
CA GLU A 313 1.14 8.23 22.62
C GLU A 313 -0.27 7.65 22.81
N TYR A 314 -0.45 6.69 23.72
CA TYR A 314 -1.78 6.17 24.05
C TYR A 314 -2.67 7.21 24.73
N ASP A 315 -2.13 7.99 25.67
CA ASP A 315 -2.87 9.07 26.33
C ASP A 315 -3.33 10.15 25.33
N ASP A 316 -2.46 10.54 24.39
CA ASP A 316 -2.81 11.46 23.33
C ASP A 316 -3.93 10.90 22.42
N ASN A 317 -3.87 9.62 22.07
CA ASN A 317 -4.93 8.95 21.32
C ASN A 317 -6.26 8.92 22.10
N ILE A 318 -6.22 8.56 23.38
CA ILE A 318 -7.39 8.54 24.27
C ILE A 318 -8.03 9.93 24.34
N ALA A 319 -7.24 10.99 24.45
CA ALA A 319 -7.74 12.35 24.51
C ALA A 319 -8.47 12.76 23.21
N ARG A 320 -7.93 12.38 22.05
CA ARG A 320 -8.58 12.58 20.74
C ARG A 320 -9.86 11.76 20.57
N LEU A 321 -9.88 10.52 21.06
CA LEU A 321 -11.04 9.61 21.00
C LEU A 321 -12.21 10.11 21.87
N ASN A 322 -11.89 10.60 23.07
CA ASN A 322 -12.87 11.13 24.02
C ASN A 322 -13.34 12.55 23.66
N GLY A 323 -12.70 13.21 22.69
CA GLY A 323 -13.00 14.59 22.32
C GLY A 323 -12.57 15.63 23.35
N THR A 324 -11.73 15.25 24.32
CA THR A 324 -11.12 16.21 25.26
C THR A 324 -10.00 17.02 24.62
N GLN A 325 -9.51 16.58 23.47
CA GLN A 325 -8.56 17.28 22.61
C GLN A 325 -9.03 17.26 21.16
N PRO A 326 -8.64 18.26 20.34
CA PRO A 326 -9.06 18.33 18.94
C PRO A 326 -8.51 17.15 18.12
N PRO A 327 -9.13 16.82 16.96
CA PRO A 327 -8.76 15.66 16.15
C PRO A 327 -7.28 15.59 15.73
N GLY A 328 -6.60 16.75 15.66
CA GLY A 328 -5.18 16.89 15.30
C GLY A 328 -4.17 16.91 16.45
N TYR A 329 -4.63 16.86 17.70
CA TYR A 329 -3.77 17.05 18.88
C TYR A 329 -2.62 16.03 18.92
N GLN A 330 -1.37 16.51 18.97
CA GLN A 330 -0.16 15.66 19.01
C GLN A 330 -0.11 14.56 17.93
N LEU A 331 -0.77 14.77 16.79
CA LEU A 331 -0.62 13.89 15.63
C LEU A 331 0.56 14.39 14.78
N PRO A 332 1.63 13.58 14.64
CA PRO A 332 2.76 13.97 13.80
C PRO A 332 2.36 13.99 12.33
N ALA A 333 2.96 14.90 11.57
CA ALA A 333 2.92 14.84 10.12
C ALA A 333 3.60 13.56 9.66
N LEU A 334 2.93 12.75 8.83
CA LEU A 334 3.47 11.50 8.32
C LEU A 334 2.85 11.14 6.97
N HIS A 335 3.58 10.33 6.22
CA HIS A 335 3.10 9.69 5.00
C HIS A 335 3.58 8.25 4.93
N THR A 336 2.65 7.30 4.84
CA THR A 336 2.94 5.88 4.74
C THR A 336 2.24 5.31 3.51
N HIS A 337 3.00 4.66 2.65
CA HIS A 337 2.46 3.78 1.62
C HIS A 337 2.66 2.32 2.06
N PHE A 338 1.55 1.63 2.27
CA PHE A 338 1.49 0.21 2.62
C PHE A 338 1.54 -0.63 1.34
N TRP A 339 2.76 -0.92 0.86
CA TRP A 339 3.01 -1.59 -0.43
C TRP A 339 2.45 -3.02 -0.50
N ARG A 340 2.18 -3.68 0.63
CA ARG A 340 1.57 -5.03 0.65
C ARG A 340 0.07 -4.99 0.46
N SER A 341 -0.58 -3.89 0.85
CA SER A 341 -2.04 -3.75 0.86
C SER A 341 -2.57 -2.65 -0.07
N ASP A 342 -1.71 -2.09 -0.93
CA ASP A 342 -2.09 -1.06 -1.90
C ASP A 342 -2.86 0.11 -1.27
N TYR A 343 -2.43 0.52 -0.08
CA TYR A 343 -3.08 1.57 0.73
C TYR A 343 -2.09 2.67 1.07
N THR A 344 -2.53 3.92 1.00
CA THR A 344 -1.73 5.08 1.39
C THR A 344 -2.44 5.88 2.45
N LEU A 345 -1.67 6.34 3.42
CA LEU A 345 -2.14 7.10 4.55
C LEU A 345 -1.26 8.33 4.71
N HIS A 346 -1.89 9.49 4.77
CA HIS A 346 -1.20 10.76 4.88
C HIS A 346 -1.86 11.60 5.97
N HIS A 347 -1.11 11.89 7.03
CA HIS A 347 -1.56 12.76 8.12
C HIS A 347 -0.85 14.08 8.09
N ARG A 348 -1.64 15.09 8.42
CA ARG A 348 -1.18 16.37 8.93
C ARG A 348 -2.00 16.71 10.16
N THR A 349 -1.53 17.71 10.92
CA THR A 349 -2.27 18.19 12.10
C THR A 349 -3.72 18.54 11.73
N GLY A 350 -3.96 19.11 10.54
CA GLY A 350 -5.29 19.51 10.07
C GLY A 350 -6.16 18.39 9.49
N TYR A 351 -5.59 17.29 8.99
CA TYR A 351 -6.37 16.30 8.23
C TYR A 351 -5.72 14.91 8.14
N LEU A 352 -6.55 13.93 7.81
CA LEU A 352 -6.19 12.60 7.33
C LEU A 352 -6.64 12.47 5.88
N PHE A 353 -5.74 12.00 5.01
CA PHE A 353 -6.06 11.56 3.66
C PHE A 353 -5.68 10.08 3.53
N GLY A 354 -6.70 9.23 3.37
CA GLY A 354 -6.55 7.81 3.08
C GLY A 354 -6.83 7.53 1.61
N LEU A 355 -6.07 6.62 1.01
CA LEU A 355 -6.19 6.25 -0.40
C LEU A 355 -6.11 4.74 -0.54
N HIS A 356 -7.19 4.12 -1.02
CA HIS A 356 -7.26 2.68 -1.26
C HIS A 356 -7.17 2.39 -2.76
N LEU A 357 -6.13 1.65 -3.14
CA LEU A 357 -5.89 1.15 -4.49
C LEU A 357 -6.10 -0.38 -4.53
N THR A 358 -6.06 -0.96 -5.73
CA THR A 358 -5.85 -2.41 -5.88
C THR A 358 -4.91 -2.71 -7.01
N SER A 359 -4.36 -3.92 -7.00
CA SER A 359 -3.52 -4.48 -8.05
C SER A 359 -3.81 -5.96 -8.25
N THR A 360 -3.08 -6.61 -9.16
CA THR A 360 -3.07 -8.07 -9.28
C THR A 360 -2.63 -8.80 -8.01
N ARG A 361 -2.09 -8.10 -7.01
CA ARG A 361 -1.62 -8.66 -5.73
C ARG A 361 -2.66 -8.56 -4.62
N THR A 362 -3.60 -7.63 -4.72
CA THR A 362 -4.53 -7.30 -3.63
C THR A 362 -5.97 -7.49 -4.05
N ALA A 363 -6.77 -7.94 -3.09
CA ALA A 363 -8.19 -8.13 -3.27
C ALA A 363 -8.93 -6.80 -3.05
N LYS A 364 -9.91 -6.55 -3.92
CA LYS A 364 -10.90 -5.49 -3.76
C LYS A 364 -11.76 -5.76 -2.53
N GLN A 365 -12.38 -4.71 -1.98
CA GLN A 365 -13.31 -4.85 -0.86
C GLN A 365 -14.43 -5.84 -1.20
N GLU A 366 -14.65 -6.77 -0.28
CA GLU A 366 -15.56 -7.88 -0.44
C GLU A 366 -17.02 -7.52 -0.18
N ASN A 367 -17.91 -8.36 -0.70
CA ASN A 367 -19.20 -8.64 -0.08
C ASN A 367 -19.13 -10.02 0.58
N GLY A 368 -20.08 -10.32 1.46
CA GLY A 368 -20.18 -11.63 2.10
C GLY A 368 -21.32 -11.66 3.10
N ASN A 369 -21.98 -12.80 3.28
CA ASN A 369 -23.14 -12.95 4.18
C ASN A 369 -24.28 -11.93 3.94
N GLY A 370 -24.44 -11.45 2.70
CA GLY A 370 -25.43 -10.42 2.38
C GLY A 370 -25.04 -9.00 2.81
N GLU A 371 -23.77 -8.76 3.16
CA GLU A 371 -23.22 -7.45 3.53
C GLU A 371 -22.44 -6.83 2.35
N ASN A 372 -22.35 -5.49 2.32
CA ASN A 372 -21.68 -4.68 1.30
C ASN A 372 -22.13 -4.93 -0.14
N LEU A 373 -23.45 -5.02 -0.34
CA LEU A 373 -24.07 -5.41 -1.60
C LEU A 373 -23.82 -4.43 -2.77
N LYS A 374 -23.44 -3.18 -2.48
CA LYS A 374 -23.21 -2.13 -3.48
C LYS A 374 -21.75 -1.68 -3.57
N GLY A 375 -20.82 -2.33 -2.86
CA GLY A 375 -19.40 -1.95 -2.77
C GLY A 375 -18.55 -2.13 -4.04
N TYR A 376 -19.15 -2.07 -5.23
CA TYR A 376 -18.55 -2.44 -6.50
C TYR A 376 -17.39 -1.53 -6.97
N TYR A 377 -17.21 -0.34 -6.41
CA TYR A 377 -16.11 0.58 -6.80
C TYR A 377 -15.22 1.04 -5.63
N LEU A 378 -15.38 0.45 -4.43
CA LEU A 378 -14.79 0.98 -3.18
C LEU A 378 -13.24 0.98 -3.11
N SER A 379 -12.53 0.23 -3.95
CA SER A 379 -11.09 -0.02 -3.78
C SER A 379 -10.22 0.43 -4.97
N ASP A 380 -10.81 1.10 -5.96
CA ASP A 380 -10.12 1.43 -7.21
C ASP A 380 -9.73 2.92 -7.27
N GLY A 381 -8.91 3.34 -6.29
CA GLY A 381 -8.50 4.74 -6.13
C GLY A 381 -9.50 5.57 -5.33
N SER A 382 -10.10 4.97 -4.28
CA SER A 382 -11.02 5.69 -3.40
C SER A 382 -10.26 6.53 -2.37
N THR A 383 -10.77 7.73 -2.08
CA THR A 383 -10.09 8.71 -1.22
C THR A 383 -10.94 9.08 -0.01
N HIS A 384 -10.44 8.81 1.19
CA HIS A 384 -11.03 9.24 2.44
C HIS A 384 -10.39 10.55 2.90
N ILE A 385 -11.16 11.64 2.91
CA ILE A 385 -10.67 12.98 3.27
C ILE A 385 -11.35 13.43 4.57
N ALA A 386 -10.61 13.42 5.67
CA ALA A 386 -11.16 13.72 6.99
C ALA A 386 -10.41 14.85 7.69
N ALA A 387 -11.08 15.98 7.90
CA ALA A 387 -10.59 17.06 8.76
C ALA A 387 -11.03 16.80 10.22
N ASN A 388 -12.33 16.57 10.40
CA ASN A 388 -12.96 16.35 11.69
C ASN A 388 -13.15 14.86 12.03
N GLY A 389 -13.16 14.00 11.01
CA GLY A 389 -13.29 12.54 11.14
C GLY A 389 -14.69 12.03 10.80
N ASN A 390 -15.74 12.79 11.12
CA ASN A 390 -17.13 12.39 10.89
C ASN A 390 -17.65 12.66 9.47
N ASP A 391 -16.78 13.10 8.55
CA ASP A 391 -17.12 13.51 7.18
C ASP A 391 -17.92 12.45 6.39
N TYR A 392 -17.71 11.17 6.69
CA TYR A 392 -18.39 10.03 6.08
C TYR A 392 -19.20 9.18 7.07
N TYR A 393 -19.41 9.66 8.30
CA TYR A 393 -20.07 8.86 9.32
C TYR A 393 -21.52 8.52 8.92
N ASN A 394 -21.87 7.23 8.89
CA ASN A 394 -23.20 6.71 8.53
C ASN A 394 -23.76 7.11 7.15
N ILE A 395 -22.95 7.70 6.26
CA ILE A 395 -23.35 8.02 4.88
C ILE A 395 -23.59 6.81 3.94
N PRO A 396 -22.98 5.62 4.10
CA PRO A 396 -23.12 4.52 3.13
C PRO A 396 -24.54 4.13 2.67
N PRO A 397 -25.59 4.09 3.52
CA PRO A 397 -26.95 3.77 3.07
C PRO A 397 -27.52 4.75 2.04
N VAL A 398 -27.04 6.00 2.01
CA VAL A 398 -27.52 7.03 1.08
C VAL A 398 -26.54 7.34 -0.05
N TRP A 399 -25.37 6.69 -0.09
CA TRP A 399 -24.37 6.95 -1.13
C TRP A 399 -24.90 6.66 -2.54
N ASP A 400 -24.50 7.49 -3.48
CA ASP A 400 -24.38 7.12 -4.88
C ASP A 400 -23.10 6.29 -5.05
N TRP A 401 -23.28 4.99 -5.12
CA TRP A 401 -22.19 4.02 -5.17
C TRP A 401 -21.42 4.04 -6.51
N SER A 402 -21.90 4.76 -7.53
CA SER A 402 -21.18 5.05 -8.78
C SER A 402 -20.31 6.31 -8.71
N ARG A 403 -20.30 6.98 -7.56
CA ARG A 403 -19.52 8.20 -7.27
C ARG A 403 -18.77 8.09 -5.94
N ILE A 404 -18.10 6.96 -5.71
CA ILE A 404 -17.23 6.82 -4.53
C ILE A 404 -16.11 7.87 -4.63
N PRO A 405 -15.83 8.64 -3.54
CA PRO A 405 -14.79 9.67 -3.54
C PRO A 405 -13.48 9.17 -4.16
N GLY A 406 -12.89 9.93 -5.08
CA GLY A 406 -11.60 9.64 -5.72
C GLY A 406 -11.65 8.73 -6.96
N THR A 407 -12.67 7.90 -7.11
CA THR A 407 -12.72 6.88 -8.17
C THR A 407 -12.91 7.47 -9.57
N THR A 408 -12.45 6.75 -10.61
CA THR A 408 -12.70 7.07 -12.03
C THR A 408 -13.38 5.88 -12.70
N VAL A 409 -14.71 5.93 -12.84
CA VAL A 409 -15.53 4.76 -13.20
C VAL A 409 -16.74 5.12 -14.07
N PRO A 410 -17.32 4.16 -14.82
CA PRO A 410 -18.61 4.35 -15.47
C PRO A 410 -19.76 4.55 -14.47
N TYR A 411 -20.66 5.47 -14.76
CA TYR A 411 -21.84 5.73 -13.94
C TYR A 411 -22.94 4.68 -14.19
N MET A 412 -23.13 3.74 -13.27
CA MET A 412 -24.16 2.69 -13.35
C MET A 412 -25.26 2.90 -12.32
N THR A 413 -26.52 2.73 -12.74
CA THR A 413 -27.69 2.81 -11.84
C THR A 413 -28.02 1.49 -11.15
N SER A 414 -27.54 0.37 -11.69
CA SER A 414 -27.61 -0.96 -11.10
C SER A 414 -26.20 -1.54 -11.03
N LEU A 415 -25.71 -1.82 -9.82
CA LEU A 415 -24.36 -2.30 -9.59
C LEU A 415 -24.34 -3.83 -9.50
N PRO A 416 -23.38 -4.50 -10.17
CA PRO A 416 -23.16 -5.93 -9.98
C PRO A 416 -22.71 -6.24 -8.56
N VAL A 417 -23.20 -7.35 -8.01
CA VAL A 417 -22.65 -7.95 -6.79
C VAL A 417 -21.50 -8.87 -7.22
N ARG A 418 -20.30 -8.66 -6.68
CA ARG A 418 -19.14 -9.50 -6.98
C ARG A 418 -19.28 -10.88 -6.34
N SER A 419 -18.42 -11.82 -6.73
CA SER A 419 -18.21 -13.02 -5.91
C SER A 419 -17.76 -12.62 -4.49
N PRO A 420 -18.27 -13.29 -3.44
CA PRO A 420 -17.98 -12.92 -2.06
C PRO A 420 -16.54 -13.27 -1.65
N TRP A 421 -16.13 -12.80 -0.47
CA TRP A 421 -14.91 -13.24 0.24
C TRP A 421 -13.57 -12.89 -0.41
N GLY A 422 -13.39 -11.63 -0.82
CA GLY A 422 -12.09 -11.13 -1.28
C GLY A 422 -11.58 -11.79 -2.57
N ALA A 423 -12.44 -12.47 -3.34
CA ALA A 423 -12.03 -13.25 -4.50
C ALA A 423 -11.74 -12.41 -5.77
N ASN A 424 -11.88 -11.09 -5.71
CA ASN A 424 -11.78 -10.20 -6.87
C ASN A 424 -10.57 -9.29 -6.68
N PHE A 425 -9.62 -9.33 -7.62
CA PHE A 425 -8.36 -8.60 -7.54
C PHE A 425 -8.39 -7.37 -8.45
N GLY A 426 -7.46 -6.44 -8.23
CA GLY A 426 -7.14 -5.43 -9.24
C GLY A 426 -6.58 -6.08 -10.50
N THR A 427 -6.70 -5.40 -11.63
CA THR A 427 -6.40 -5.97 -12.96
C THR A 427 -5.00 -5.64 -13.47
N THR A 428 -4.28 -4.73 -12.79
CA THR A 428 -2.98 -4.24 -13.22
C THR A 428 -1.93 -4.41 -12.12
N ALA A 429 -0.67 -4.57 -12.52
CA ALA A 429 0.43 -4.72 -11.57
C ALA A 429 0.94 -3.36 -11.05
N PHE A 430 0.82 -2.28 -11.83
CA PHE A 430 1.31 -0.96 -11.43
C PHE A 430 0.30 -0.28 -10.48
N ALA A 431 0.46 -0.54 -9.19
CA ALA A 431 -0.19 0.20 -8.10
C ALA A 431 0.81 0.30 -6.95
N GLY A 432 1.05 1.49 -6.44
CA GLY A 432 2.03 1.67 -5.39
C GLY A 432 2.43 3.12 -5.17
N GLY A 433 3.44 3.36 -4.34
CA GLY A 433 3.91 4.71 -4.07
C GLY A 433 5.31 4.78 -3.47
N VAL A 434 5.96 5.93 -3.66
CA VAL A 434 7.23 6.27 -3.02
C VAL A 434 6.95 7.17 -1.82
N SER A 435 7.62 6.91 -0.70
CA SER A 435 7.46 7.65 0.56
C SER A 435 8.81 7.91 1.22
N ASP A 436 9.05 9.15 1.67
CA ASP A 436 10.15 9.47 2.59
C ASP A 436 9.71 9.55 4.05
N SER A 437 8.58 8.93 4.38
CA SER A 437 7.86 8.95 5.66
C SER A 437 7.13 10.26 6.00
N LEU A 438 7.34 11.35 5.24
CA LEU A 438 6.67 12.63 5.45
C LEU A 438 5.87 13.08 4.23
N TYR A 439 6.44 12.86 3.04
CA TYR A 439 5.88 13.15 1.74
C TYR A 439 5.96 11.91 0.85
N GLY A 440 5.20 11.93 -0.23
CA GLY A 440 5.24 10.86 -1.21
C GLY A 440 4.27 11.06 -2.34
N VAL A 441 4.34 10.17 -3.32
CA VAL A 441 3.36 10.05 -4.39
C VAL A 441 2.90 8.60 -4.48
N SER A 442 1.61 8.40 -4.63
CA SER A 442 1.01 7.09 -4.94
C SER A 442 0.33 7.13 -6.30
N ALA A 443 0.31 6.00 -6.99
CA ALA A 443 -0.22 5.90 -8.34
C ALA A 443 -0.86 4.55 -8.62
N LEU A 444 -1.80 4.57 -9.55
CA LEU A 444 -2.54 3.42 -10.06
C LEU A 444 -2.64 3.52 -11.59
N GLN A 445 -2.12 2.52 -12.28
CA GLN A 445 -2.50 2.24 -13.66
C GLN A 445 -3.83 1.49 -13.61
N PHE A 446 -4.95 2.18 -13.78
CA PHE A 446 -6.27 1.58 -13.71
C PHE A 446 -6.66 0.98 -15.07
N SER A 447 -7.24 -0.23 -15.06
CA SER A 447 -7.77 -0.89 -16.27
C SER A 447 -8.88 -1.88 -15.92
N ASP A 448 -10.05 -1.37 -15.53
CA ASP A 448 -11.21 -2.20 -15.17
C ASP A 448 -12.51 -1.52 -15.63
N TYR A 449 -13.63 -2.23 -15.63
CA TYR A 449 -14.96 -1.72 -16.02
C TYR A 449 -14.96 -1.08 -17.41
N ASN A 450 -14.24 -1.72 -18.35
CA ASN A 450 -14.02 -1.20 -19.70
C ASN A 450 -13.39 0.20 -19.74
N THR A 451 -12.66 0.59 -18.68
CA THR A 451 -12.11 1.93 -18.50
C THR A 451 -10.65 1.85 -18.08
N GLN A 452 -9.80 2.62 -18.75
CA GLN A 452 -8.37 2.76 -18.45
C GLN A 452 -8.10 4.17 -17.96
N ALA A 453 -7.18 4.32 -17.00
CA ALA A 453 -6.68 5.63 -16.55
C ALA A 453 -5.30 5.50 -15.89
N ARG A 454 -4.54 6.60 -15.85
CA ARG A 454 -3.39 6.79 -14.97
C ARG A 454 -3.77 7.77 -13.88
N LYS A 455 -3.84 7.28 -12.64
CA LYS A 455 -4.28 8.07 -11.48
C LYS A 455 -3.10 8.22 -10.53
N ALA A 456 -2.75 9.45 -10.15
CA ALA A 456 -1.70 9.70 -9.17
C ALA A 456 -2.11 10.77 -8.15
N TRP A 457 -1.64 10.60 -6.92
CA TRP A 457 -1.89 11.47 -5.78
C TRP A 457 -0.54 11.90 -5.20
N PHE A 458 -0.25 13.19 -5.26
CA PHE A 458 1.00 13.80 -4.82
C PHE A 458 0.75 14.50 -3.48
N PHE A 459 1.44 14.05 -2.44
CA PHE A 459 1.13 14.43 -1.06
C PHE A 459 2.17 15.43 -0.54
N PHE A 460 1.71 16.65 -0.20
CA PHE A 460 2.50 17.73 0.40
C PHE A 460 1.99 18.06 1.81
N ASP A 461 2.16 19.30 2.28
CA ASP A 461 1.71 19.69 3.64
C ASP A 461 0.29 20.24 3.67
N LYS A 462 -0.04 21.10 2.71
CA LYS A 462 -1.32 21.81 2.68
C LYS A 462 -2.25 21.25 1.61
N GLU A 463 -1.69 20.57 0.61
CA GLU A 463 -2.42 20.06 -0.53
C GLU A 463 -2.06 18.62 -0.86
N VAL A 464 -3.06 17.91 -1.36
CA VAL A 464 -2.90 16.67 -2.12
C VAL A 464 -3.31 16.97 -3.56
N VAL A 465 -2.37 16.83 -4.50
CA VAL A 465 -2.64 17.02 -5.93
C VAL A 465 -3.08 15.69 -6.53
N CYS A 466 -4.26 15.65 -7.12
CA CYS A 466 -4.85 14.47 -7.74
C CYS A 466 -4.84 14.64 -9.27
N LEU A 467 -4.08 13.78 -9.95
CA LEU A 467 -3.94 13.80 -11.40
C LEU A 467 -4.51 12.55 -12.05
N GLY A 468 -5.18 12.75 -13.18
CA GLY A 468 -5.67 11.71 -14.07
C GLY A 468 -5.23 11.97 -15.49
N ALA A 469 -4.77 10.94 -16.20
CA ALA A 469 -4.45 11.01 -17.63
C ALA A 469 -4.77 9.69 -18.35
N GLY A 470 -4.85 9.73 -19.67
CA GLY A 470 -5.10 8.54 -20.48
C GLY A 470 -6.46 7.90 -20.20
N ILE A 471 -7.46 8.70 -19.83
CA ILE A 471 -8.80 8.21 -19.51
C ILE A 471 -9.47 7.78 -20.81
N THR A 472 -9.55 6.47 -21.02
CA THR A 472 -10.14 5.89 -22.22
C THR A 472 -11.14 4.81 -21.81
N SER A 473 -12.35 4.82 -22.38
CA SER A 473 -13.36 3.83 -22.02
C SER A 473 -14.16 3.34 -23.22
N THR A 474 -14.54 2.06 -23.16
CA THR A 474 -15.51 1.44 -24.08
C THR A 474 -16.82 1.10 -23.36
N ALA A 475 -17.00 1.55 -22.11
CA ALA A 475 -18.27 1.41 -21.40
C ALA A 475 -19.38 2.23 -22.11
N ALA A 476 -20.61 1.71 -22.07
CA ALA A 476 -21.76 2.40 -22.65
C ALA A 476 -22.16 3.65 -21.85
N GLN A 477 -21.90 3.63 -20.54
CA GLN A 477 -22.22 4.70 -19.60
C GLN A 477 -21.16 5.80 -19.63
N PRO A 478 -21.51 7.05 -19.27
CA PRO A 478 -20.54 8.11 -19.12
C PRO A 478 -19.55 7.79 -17.98
N VAL A 479 -18.29 8.18 -18.17
CA VAL A 479 -17.23 8.01 -17.18
C VAL A 479 -17.15 9.28 -16.34
N ASN A 480 -17.03 9.11 -15.02
CA ASN A 480 -16.86 10.22 -14.09
C ASN A 480 -15.59 10.06 -13.27
N THR A 481 -15.06 11.16 -12.74
CA THR A 481 -14.11 11.12 -11.63
C THR A 481 -14.70 11.88 -10.45
N THR A 482 -14.98 11.18 -9.35
CA THR A 482 -15.54 11.84 -8.17
C THR A 482 -14.44 12.54 -7.40
N VAL A 483 -14.63 13.83 -7.12
CA VAL A 483 -13.73 14.62 -6.27
C VAL A 483 -14.04 14.32 -4.80
N ASN A 484 -15.31 14.41 -4.39
CA ASN A 484 -15.76 13.94 -3.08
C ASN A 484 -17.27 13.63 -3.07
N GLN A 485 -17.69 12.82 -2.10
CA GLN A 485 -19.08 12.53 -1.73
C GLN A 485 -19.16 12.31 -0.21
N CYS A 486 -19.45 13.37 0.53
CA CYS A 486 -19.44 13.40 1.99
C CYS A 486 -20.69 14.09 2.55
N LEU A 487 -20.87 14.08 3.87
CA LEU A 487 -21.99 14.77 4.50
C LEU A 487 -21.93 16.28 4.23
N LEU A 488 -23.03 16.85 3.76
CA LEU A 488 -23.15 18.30 3.66
C LEU A 488 -23.19 18.90 5.07
N ASN A 489 -22.26 19.81 5.35
CA ASN A 489 -22.09 20.40 6.66
C ASN A 489 -21.52 21.81 6.50
N GLY A 490 -22.22 22.79 7.08
CA GLY A 490 -21.86 24.19 6.95
C GLY A 490 -22.05 24.78 5.54
N THR A 491 -21.48 25.96 5.34
CA THR A 491 -21.58 26.74 4.11
C THR A 491 -20.68 26.18 3.01
N VAL A 492 -21.16 26.26 1.77
CA VAL A 492 -20.36 26.01 0.58
C VAL A 492 -20.11 27.33 -0.14
N SER A 493 -18.83 27.64 -0.39
CA SER A 493 -18.43 28.86 -1.11
C SER A 493 -17.54 28.49 -2.29
N ALA A 494 -17.70 29.16 -3.42
CA ALA A 494 -16.96 28.87 -4.63
C ALA A 494 -16.52 30.14 -5.36
N LYS A 495 -15.40 30.03 -6.09
CA LYS A 495 -14.97 31.03 -7.07
C LYS A 495 -15.38 30.57 -8.46
N ILE A 496 -16.39 31.23 -9.03
CA ILE A 496 -16.99 30.92 -10.33
C ILE A 496 -16.85 32.17 -11.21
N ASN A 497 -16.31 32.02 -12.42
CA ASN A 497 -16.11 33.14 -13.35
C ASN A 497 -15.35 34.33 -12.73
N GLY A 498 -14.40 34.04 -11.85
CA GLY A 498 -13.59 35.06 -11.16
C GLY A 498 -14.22 35.68 -9.91
N ALA A 499 -15.52 35.48 -9.67
CA ALA A 499 -16.23 36.01 -8.50
C ALA A 499 -16.40 34.93 -7.41
N VAL A 500 -16.30 35.33 -6.15
CA VAL A 500 -16.52 34.45 -4.99
C VAL A 500 -17.95 34.62 -4.51
N SER A 501 -18.67 33.51 -4.32
CA SER A 501 -20.03 33.52 -3.79
C SER A 501 -20.33 32.30 -2.92
N THR A 502 -21.34 32.45 -2.06
CA THR A 502 -21.96 31.33 -1.34
C THR A 502 -22.91 30.59 -2.27
N ILE A 503 -22.86 29.26 -2.25
CA ILE A 503 -23.67 28.40 -3.09
C ILE A 503 -24.83 27.85 -2.26
N GLY A 504 -26.06 28.14 -2.69
CA GLY A 504 -27.26 27.59 -2.07
C GLY A 504 -27.42 26.10 -2.36
N ASN A 505 -28.29 25.41 -1.62
CA ASN A 505 -28.59 24.01 -1.89
C ASN A 505 -29.20 23.86 -3.31
N GLY A 506 -28.71 22.90 -4.09
CA GLY A 506 -29.14 22.66 -5.45
C GLY A 506 -28.24 21.68 -6.20
N THR A 507 -28.45 21.61 -7.52
CA THR A 507 -27.60 20.89 -8.47
C THR A 507 -27.05 21.91 -9.47
N TYR A 508 -25.75 21.82 -9.77
CA TYR A 508 -25.03 22.78 -10.58
C TYR A 508 -24.10 22.09 -11.57
N ASN A 509 -24.00 22.66 -12.77
CA ASN A 509 -23.05 22.25 -13.80
C ASN A 509 -22.11 23.42 -14.10
N TYR A 510 -20.81 23.16 -14.08
CA TYR A 510 -19.76 24.13 -14.34
C TYR A 510 -18.93 23.65 -15.53
N ASN A 511 -18.92 24.45 -16.59
CA ASN A 511 -18.11 24.18 -17.78
C ASN A 511 -16.92 25.14 -17.79
N ASN A 512 -15.79 24.71 -17.24
CA ASN A 512 -14.56 25.52 -17.11
C ASN A 512 -14.71 26.83 -16.31
N THR A 513 -15.83 27.03 -15.61
CA THR A 513 -16.12 28.25 -14.87
C THR A 513 -15.74 28.17 -13.38
N LEU A 514 -15.73 26.96 -12.81
CA LEU A 514 -15.42 26.73 -11.40
C LEU A 514 -13.90 26.66 -11.18
N LYS A 515 -13.35 27.63 -10.44
CA LYS A 515 -11.91 27.69 -10.13
C LYS A 515 -11.57 26.98 -8.83
N TRP A 516 -12.35 27.22 -7.79
CA TRP A 516 -12.30 26.46 -6.55
C TRP A 516 -13.66 26.44 -5.87
N ILE A 517 -13.86 25.45 -5.01
CA ILE A 517 -15.01 25.32 -4.10
C ILE A 517 -14.53 24.90 -2.72
N THR A 518 -15.19 25.38 -1.67
CA THR A 518 -14.89 25.06 -0.28
C THR A 518 -16.12 24.49 0.40
N HIS A 519 -15.93 23.45 1.20
CA HIS A 519 -16.99 22.80 1.97
C HIS A 519 -16.36 22.15 3.21
N ASN A 520 -17.00 22.30 4.37
CA ASN A 520 -16.56 21.71 5.65
C ASN A 520 -15.08 21.97 6.00
N GLY A 521 -14.55 23.16 5.65
CA GLY A 521 -13.15 23.52 5.87
C GLY A 521 -12.16 22.87 4.89
N ILE A 522 -12.63 22.23 3.81
CA ILE A 522 -11.81 21.64 2.75
C ILE A 522 -11.99 22.44 1.47
N GLY A 523 -10.89 22.93 0.90
CA GLY A 523 -10.86 23.51 -0.43
C GLY A 523 -10.62 22.46 -1.52
N TYR A 524 -11.25 22.64 -2.67
CA TYR A 524 -11.03 21.87 -3.89
C TYR A 524 -10.70 22.86 -5.01
N TYR A 525 -9.51 22.76 -5.57
CA TYR A 525 -9.00 23.68 -6.59
C TYR A 525 -8.81 22.99 -7.94
N PHE A 526 -9.24 23.64 -9.01
CA PHE A 526 -9.21 23.11 -10.37
C PHE A 526 -8.24 23.95 -11.23
N PRO A 527 -6.94 23.60 -11.28
CA PRO A 527 -5.96 24.37 -12.05
C PRO A 527 -6.30 24.41 -13.55
N ALA A 528 -6.76 23.29 -14.11
CA ALA A 528 -7.08 23.14 -15.53
C ALA A 528 -8.57 23.33 -15.87
N GLY A 529 -9.43 23.67 -14.91
CA GLY A 529 -10.88 23.71 -15.12
C GLY A 529 -11.47 22.29 -15.31
N GLY A 530 -12.40 22.14 -16.25
CA GLY A 530 -13.10 20.88 -16.54
C GLY A 530 -14.63 21.01 -16.51
N GLN A 531 -15.31 19.92 -16.89
CA GLN A 531 -16.76 19.75 -16.74
C GLN A 531 -17.05 19.23 -15.33
N LEU A 532 -17.43 20.11 -14.41
CA LEU A 532 -17.71 19.77 -13.03
C LEU A 532 -19.20 19.80 -12.76
N GLN A 533 -19.67 18.85 -11.96
CA GLN A 533 -21.04 18.82 -11.46
C GLN A 533 -21.03 18.76 -9.94
N LEU A 534 -21.93 19.53 -9.33
CA LEU A 534 -22.13 19.59 -7.89
C LEU A 534 -23.59 19.26 -7.59
N SER A 535 -23.81 18.33 -6.66
CA SER A 535 -25.10 18.12 -6.01
C SER A 535 -24.94 18.33 -4.51
N MET A 536 -25.88 19.08 -3.93
CA MET A 536 -26.02 19.24 -2.47
C MET A 536 -27.37 18.72 -1.95
N GLN A 537 -28.10 18.02 -2.81
CA GLN A 537 -29.43 17.52 -2.51
C GLN A 537 -29.42 16.46 -1.40
N SER A 538 -30.57 16.30 -0.73
CA SER A 538 -30.77 15.18 0.18
C SER A 538 -30.77 13.87 -0.61
N GLN A 539 -29.98 12.91 -0.16
CA GLN A 539 -29.97 11.54 -0.68
C GLN A 539 -30.63 10.61 0.34
N SER A 540 -31.27 9.54 -0.17
CA SER A 540 -32.08 8.64 0.65
C SER A 540 -31.77 7.18 0.34
N GLY A 541 -31.88 6.33 1.36
CA GLY A 541 -31.68 4.89 1.24
C GLY A 541 -31.83 4.18 2.57
N THR A 542 -31.63 2.87 2.58
CA THR A 542 -31.76 2.05 3.79
C THR A 542 -30.50 1.23 4.00
N TRP A 543 -30.16 0.95 5.26
CA TRP A 543 -29.11 -0.02 5.58
C TRP A 543 -29.44 -1.39 4.97
N ARG A 544 -30.74 -1.76 4.94
CA ARG A 544 -31.22 -2.99 4.28
C ARG A 544 -30.78 -3.10 2.82
N SER A 545 -30.69 -1.97 2.09
CA SER A 545 -30.33 -1.97 0.67
C SER A 545 -28.86 -2.28 0.38
N ILE A 546 -28.00 -2.21 1.40
CA ILE A 546 -26.56 -2.51 1.30
C ILE A 546 -26.13 -3.66 2.20
N ASN A 547 -27.01 -4.10 3.11
CA ASN A 547 -26.79 -5.18 4.06
C ASN A 547 -28.12 -5.87 4.38
N ASN A 548 -28.24 -7.17 4.11
CA ASN A 548 -29.46 -7.94 4.37
C ASN A 548 -29.89 -7.92 5.86
N GLY A 549 -28.95 -7.79 6.80
CA GLY A 549 -29.24 -7.65 8.22
C GLY A 549 -29.57 -6.21 8.66
N GLY A 550 -29.46 -5.23 7.76
CA GLY A 550 -29.64 -3.81 8.07
C GLY A 550 -31.10 -3.39 8.25
N SER A 551 -31.29 -2.26 8.95
CA SER A 551 -32.59 -1.63 9.16
C SER A 551 -33.28 -1.25 7.84
N THR A 552 -34.61 -1.43 7.78
CA THR A 552 -35.48 -0.99 6.68
C THR A 552 -35.88 0.49 6.79
N THR A 553 -35.54 1.16 7.89
CA THR A 553 -35.82 2.59 8.09
C THR A 553 -35.07 3.42 7.05
N VAL A 554 -35.82 4.26 6.33
CA VAL A 554 -35.27 5.20 5.36
C VAL A 554 -34.42 6.25 6.08
N GLN A 555 -33.16 6.32 5.69
CA GLN A 555 -32.23 7.39 6.04
C GLN A 555 -32.34 8.50 4.99
N ASN A 556 -32.33 9.75 5.45
CA ASN A 556 -32.27 10.94 4.59
C ASN A 556 -31.13 11.81 5.10
N MET A 557 -30.15 12.10 4.23
CA MET A 557 -29.00 12.92 4.60
C MET A 557 -28.69 13.91 3.48
N ASN A 558 -28.33 15.14 3.85
CA ASN A 558 -27.80 16.10 2.89
C ASN A 558 -26.36 15.70 2.54
N VAL A 559 -26.05 15.60 1.25
CA VAL A 559 -24.75 15.10 0.77
C VAL A 559 -24.11 16.14 -0.13
N PHE A 560 -22.85 16.48 0.13
CA PHE A 560 -22.00 17.22 -0.80
C PHE A 560 -21.37 16.22 -1.76
N GLN A 561 -21.76 16.27 -3.04
CA GLN A 561 -21.26 15.39 -4.09
C GLN A 561 -20.69 16.25 -5.24
N LEU A 562 -19.40 16.13 -5.51
CA LEU A 562 -18.67 16.89 -6.54
C LEU A 562 -17.88 15.94 -7.43
N TRP A 563 -18.05 16.04 -8.75
CA TRP A 563 -17.36 15.18 -9.71
C TRP A 563 -17.06 15.88 -11.03
N LEU A 564 -16.07 15.33 -11.73
CA LEU A 564 -15.77 15.64 -13.12
C LEU A 564 -16.50 14.65 -14.04
N ASP A 565 -17.12 15.17 -15.09
CA ASP A 565 -17.76 14.38 -16.14
C ASP A 565 -16.84 14.28 -17.36
N HIS A 566 -16.45 13.05 -17.73
CA HIS A 566 -15.62 12.76 -18.90
C HIS A 566 -16.46 12.39 -20.13
N GLY A 567 -17.79 12.35 -20.00
CA GLY A 567 -18.72 11.97 -21.06
C GLY A 567 -18.70 10.49 -21.39
N ASN A 568 -19.39 10.13 -22.48
CA ASN A 568 -19.44 8.76 -23.00
C ASN A 568 -18.18 8.43 -23.82
N ALA A 569 -17.65 7.23 -23.61
CA ALA A 569 -16.48 6.70 -24.32
C ALA A 569 -15.34 7.73 -24.47
N PRO A 570 -14.85 8.36 -23.38
CA PRO A 570 -13.72 9.28 -23.45
C PRO A 570 -12.53 8.60 -24.13
N VAL A 571 -11.73 9.40 -24.84
CA VAL A 571 -10.48 8.97 -25.46
C VAL A 571 -9.38 9.91 -24.98
N ASN A 572 -8.41 9.37 -24.25
CA ASN A 572 -7.29 10.13 -23.70
C ASN A 572 -7.71 11.35 -22.84
N GLY A 573 -8.81 11.22 -22.09
CA GLY A 573 -9.26 12.22 -21.13
C GLY A 573 -8.27 12.42 -19.99
N SER A 574 -8.40 13.54 -19.27
CA SER A 574 -7.54 13.85 -18.12
C SER A 574 -8.31 14.66 -17.07
N TYR A 575 -7.79 14.68 -15.84
CA TYR A 575 -8.23 15.61 -14.80
C TYR A 575 -7.03 16.10 -13.97
N ALA A 576 -7.22 17.25 -13.33
CA ALA A 576 -6.32 17.76 -12.31
C ALA A 576 -7.13 18.53 -11.27
N TYR A 577 -7.07 18.13 -10.01
CA TYR A 577 -7.65 18.87 -8.90
C TYR A 577 -6.79 18.74 -7.65
N TYR A 578 -6.84 19.73 -6.78
CA TYR A 578 -6.13 19.72 -5.50
C TYR A 578 -7.17 19.62 -4.39
N VAL A 579 -6.84 18.86 -3.35
CA VAL A 579 -7.59 18.83 -2.09
C VAL A 579 -6.78 19.61 -1.07
N LEU A 580 -7.37 20.64 -0.46
CA LEU A 580 -6.70 21.60 0.42
C LEU A 580 -7.43 21.73 1.77
N PRO A 581 -7.25 20.79 2.70
CA PRO A 581 -7.88 20.88 4.02
C PRO A 581 -7.31 22.04 4.85
N GLY A 582 -8.21 22.82 5.46
CA GLY A 582 -7.88 23.91 6.37
C GLY A 582 -7.28 25.17 5.72
N GLN A 583 -7.27 25.27 4.39
CA GLN A 583 -6.72 26.44 3.68
C GLN A 583 -7.81 27.47 3.35
N ASP A 584 -7.48 28.75 3.45
CA ASP A 584 -8.30 29.84 2.90
C ASP A 584 -8.00 30.01 1.41
N MET A 585 -8.97 29.66 0.57
CA MET A 585 -8.82 29.69 -0.88
C MET A 585 -8.74 31.10 -1.48
N ASN A 586 -9.06 32.16 -0.73
CA ASN A 586 -8.90 33.53 -1.21
C ASN A 586 -7.42 33.97 -1.19
N THR A 587 -6.64 33.43 -0.27
CA THR A 587 -5.25 33.82 -0.01
C THR A 587 -4.25 32.71 -0.32
N TYR A 588 -4.71 31.49 -0.59
CA TYR A 588 -3.86 30.36 -0.95
C TYR A 588 -3.04 30.63 -2.23
N ASP A 589 -1.72 30.43 -2.13
CA ASP A 589 -0.79 30.58 -3.24
C ASP A 589 -0.89 29.39 -4.21
N THR A 590 -1.70 29.55 -5.26
CA THR A 590 -1.85 28.56 -6.32
C THR A 590 -0.60 28.37 -7.21
N THR A 591 0.45 29.19 -7.04
CA THR A 591 1.69 29.12 -7.83
C THR A 591 2.78 28.28 -7.18
N ALA A 592 2.68 28.03 -5.86
CA ALA A 592 3.65 27.25 -5.09
C ALA A 592 3.79 25.80 -5.59
N VAL A 593 2.71 25.22 -6.14
CA VAL A 593 2.66 23.84 -6.65
C VAL A 593 2.38 23.83 -8.14
N ARG A 594 3.35 23.33 -8.92
CA ARG A 594 3.33 23.31 -10.38
C ARG A 594 3.10 21.87 -10.85
N ILE A 595 2.02 21.64 -11.58
CA ILE A 595 1.88 20.41 -12.38
C ILE A 595 2.80 20.57 -13.58
N GLU A 596 3.83 19.73 -13.66
CA GLU A 596 4.86 19.82 -14.70
C GLU A 596 4.55 18.89 -15.87
N GLN A 597 3.92 17.74 -15.59
CA GLN A 597 3.48 16.80 -16.60
C GLN A 597 2.27 15.99 -16.09
N ASN A 598 1.30 15.75 -16.97
CA ASN A 598 0.15 14.89 -16.69
C ASN A 598 -0.24 14.10 -17.96
N THR A 599 0.52 13.04 -18.28
CA THR A 599 0.28 12.17 -19.44
C THR A 599 0.10 10.72 -19.02
N ALA A 600 -0.27 9.84 -19.96
CA ALA A 600 -0.38 8.40 -19.71
C ALA A 600 0.97 7.72 -19.38
N ASP A 601 2.08 8.42 -19.65
CA ASP A 601 3.43 7.90 -19.50
C ASP A 601 4.11 8.44 -18.24
N ILE A 602 3.91 9.72 -17.95
CA ILE A 602 4.56 10.42 -16.84
C ILE A 602 3.56 11.39 -16.19
N GLN A 603 3.51 11.37 -14.85
CA GLN A 603 2.87 12.40 -14.05
C GLN A 603 3.88 12.99 -13.08
N ALA A 604 4.01 14.32 -13.06
CA ALA A 604 5.05 15.01 -12.29
C ALA A 604 4.53 16.33 -11.69
N VAL A 605 4.84 16.54 -10.42
CA VAL A 605 4.48 17.74 -9.66
C VAL A 605 5.70 18.26 -8.90
N TYR A 606 5.90 19.58 -8.95
CA TYR A 606 6.95 20.28 -8.21
C TYR A 606 6.34 21.28 -7.24
N HIS A 607 6.77 21.21 -5.98
CA HIS A 607 6.44 22.21 -4.97
C HIS A 607 7.65 23.13 -4.76
N ALA A 608 7.53 24.39 -5.19
CA ALA A 608 8.60 25.39 -5.14
C ALA A 608 9.02 25.75 -3.71
N GLY A 609 8.04 26.00 -2.82
CA GLY A 609 8.32 26.35 -1.42
C GLY A 609 9.02 25.25 -0.62
N LEU A 610 8.71 23.98 -0.86
CA LEU A 610 9.35 22.83 -0.20
C LEU A 610 10.62 22.35 -0.93
N ASN A 611 10.84 22.79 -2.17
CA ASN A 611 11.85 22.25 -3.09
C ASN A 611 11.77 20.71 -3.19
N ILE A 612 10.57 20.21 -3.43
CA ILE A 612 10.26 18.78 -3.59
C ILE A 612 9.69 18.55 -4.97
N ARG A 613 10.26 17.60 -5.71
CA ARG A 613 9.70 17.10 -6.97
C ARG A 613 9.32 15.64 -6.83
N GLN A 614 8.09 15.32 -7.18
CA GLN A 614 7.54 13.96 -7.14
C GLN A 614 7.14 13.56 -8.56
N LEU A 615 7.51 12.35 -8.99
CA LEU A 615 7.27 11.86 -10.34
C LEU A 615 6.80 10.40 -10.33
N VAL A 616 5.98 10.06 -11.29
CA VAL A 616 5.55 8.68 -11.60
C VAL A 616 5.83 8.42 -13.07
N PHE A 617 6.64 7.41 -13.34
CA PHE A 617 6.89 6.88 -14.68
C PHE A 617 6.13 5.57 -14.81
N TYR A 618 5.14 5.51 -15.72
CA TYR A 618 4.38 4.30 -16.00
C TYR A 618 5.09 3.38 -17.01
N GLN A 619 6.12 3.90 -17.66
CA GLN A 619 7.01 3.20 -18.58
C GLN A 619 8.40 3.85 -18.55
N ALA A 620 9.38 3.22 -19.22
CA ALA A 620 10.67 3.85 -19.47
C ALA A 620 10.47 5.21 -20.16
N GLY A 621 11.25 6.22 -19.79
CA GLY A 621 11.03 7.56 -20.34
C GLY A 621 11.96 8.62 -19.76
N THR A 622 11.85 9.81 -20.33
CA THR A 622 12.64 10.99 -19.92
C THR A 622 11.70 12.11 -19.52
N PHE A 623 11.92 12.65 -18.33
CA PHE A 623 11.34 13.91 -17.86
C PHE A 623 12.38 15.03 -17.99
N HIS A 624 11.98 16.19 -18.49
CA HIS A 624 12.83 17.38 -18.58
C HIS A 624 12.06 18.64 -18.19
N LYS A 625 12.51 19.33 -17.13
CA LYS A 625 11.95 20.62 -16.70
C LYS A 625 12.92 21.40 -15.83
N ASP A 626 13.04 22.71 -16.06
CA ASP A 626 13.82 23.65 -15.23
C ASP A 626 15.26 23.15 -14.96
N SER A 627 15.99 22.82 -16.03
CA SER A 627 17.36 22.27 -16.01
C SER A 627 17.54 20.93 -15.28
N VAL A 628 16.45 20.29 -14.89
CA VAL A 628 16.45 18.91 -14.39
C VAL A 628 16.05 17.98 -15.53
N THR A 629 16.89 16.99 -15.82
CA THR A 629 16.58 15.87 -16.71
C THR A 629 16.66 14.58 -15.92
N ILE A 630 15.62 13.75 -15.98
CA ILE A 630 15.57 12.44 -15.34
C ILE A 630 15.14 11.44 -16.39
N THR A 631 16.00 10.49 -16.72
CA THR A 631 15.67 9.35 -17.59
C THR A 631 15.65 8.08 -16.78
N VAL A 632 14.62 7.26 -16.95
CA VAL A 632 14.49 5.95 -16.31
C VAL A 632 14.32 4.86 -17.36
N ASP A 633 14.90 3.69 -17.10
CA ASP A 633 14.85 2.54 -18.01
C ASP A 633 13.58 1.69 -17.86
N ARG A 634 12.74 1.97 -16.85
CA ARG A 634 11.53 1.20 -16.54
C ARG A 634 10.55 1.99 -15.64
N PRO A 635 9.31 1.50 -15.46
CA PRO A 635 8.33 2.14 -14.59
C PRO A 635 8.85 2.27 -13.15
N CYS A 636 8.62 3.42 -12.51
CA CYS A 636 8.98 3.67 -11.11
C CYS A 636 8.27 4.91 -10.56
N ALA A 637 8.30 5.08 -9.23
CA ALA A 637 7.91 6.32 -8.56
C ALA A 637 9.14 6.96 -7.91
N LEU A 638 9.29 8.28 -8.08
CA LEU A 638 10.43 9.06 -7.61
C LEU A 638 10.00 10.23 -6.72
N LEU A 639 10.79 10.50 -5.69
CA LEU A 639 10.69 11.72 -4.88
C LEU A 639 12.10 12.30 -4.70
N LEU A 640 12.27 13.56 -5.10
CA LEU A 640 13.53 14.29 -5.04
C LEU A 640 13.41 15.47 -4.06
N ARG A 641 14.43 15.65 -3.22
CA ARG A 641 14.55 16.78 -2.28
C ARG A 641 15.91 17.45 -2.40
N GLY A 642 15.93 18.78 -2.26
CA GLY A 642 17.17 19.56 -2.26
C GLY A 642 17.74 19.79 -3.67
N ILE A 643 16.89 19.82 -4.70
CA ILE A 643 17.28 20.13 -6.08
C ILE A 643 17.98 21.50 -6.11
N GLY A 644 19.11 21.60 -6.83
CA GLY A 644 19.95 22.80 -6.87
C GLY A 644 21.10 22.79 -5.87
N SER A 645 21.11 21.85 -4.91
CA SER A 645 22.24 21.62 -4.02
C SER A 645 23.27 20.65 -4.63
N GLY A 646 24.44 20.53 -3.99
CA GLY A 646 25.46 19.54 -4.36
C GLY A 646 25.14 18.11 -3.90
N ASP A 647 24.03 17.89 -3.18
CA ASP A 647 23.60 16.58 -2.68
C ASP A 647 22.06 16.46 -2.67
N VAL A 648 21.51 15.76 -3.65
CA VAL A 648 20.07 15.59 -3.84
C VAL A 648 19.64 14.23 -3.31
N LYS A 649 18.70 14.21 -2.36
CA LYS A 649 18.09 12.96 -1.89
C LYS A 649 17.06 12.49 -2.92
N VAL A 650 17.24 11.27 -3.43
CA VAL A 650 16.36 10.61 -4.40
C VAL A 650 15.78 9.35 -3.78
N SER A 651 14.50 9.38 -3.45
CA SER A 651 13.72 8.22 -3.04
C SER A 651 13.10 7.54 -4.26
N VAL A 652 13.17 6.21 -4.31
CA VAL A 652 12.75 5.38 -5.44
C VAL A 652 11.88 4.23 -4.90
N ALA A 653 10.77 3.96 -5.57
CA ALA A 653 9.96 2.76 -5.36
C ALA A 653 9.55 2.15 -6.70
N ASP A 654 9.25 0.84 -6.68
CA ASP A 654 8.71 0.09 -7.82
C ASP A 654 7.27 -0.35 -7.53
N PRO A 655 6.27 0.41 -8.04
CA PRO A 655 4.86 0.04 -7.91
C PRO A 655 4.46 -1.30 -8.55
N VAL A 656 5.28 -1.85 -9.45
CA VAL A 656 5.03 -3.17 -10.08
C VAL A 656 5.49 -4.31 -9.17
N GLN A 657 6.41 -4.04 -8.24
CA GLN A 657 7.07 -5.01 -7.36
C GLN A 657 7.88 -6.07 -8.13
N SER A 658 8.48 -5.68 -9.25
CA SER A 658 9.36 -6.53 -10.06
C SER A 658 10.67 -6.88 -9.34
N SER A 659 11.07 -6.07 -8.35
CA SER A 659 12.37 -6.12 -7.67
C SER A 659 13.58 -5.90 -8.59
N ALA A 660 13.35 -5.59 -9.87
CA ALA A 660 14.40 -5.38 -10.84
C ALA A 660 14.97 -3.96 -10.67
N PRO A 661 16.29 -3.77 -10.63
CA PRO A 661 16.88 -2.45 -10.38
C PRO A 661 16.46 -1.43 -11.44
N VAL A 662 16.26 -0.18 -11.03
CA VAL A 662 15.94 0.94 -11.94
C VAL A 662 17.22 1.70 -12.23
N ASN A 663 17.57 1.86 -13.51
CA ASN A 663 18.63 2.78 -13.92
C ASN A 663 18.05 4.17 -14.10
N ILE A 664 18.56 5.13 -13.35
CA ILE A 664 18.13 6.52 -13.36
C ILE A 664 19.30 7.40 -13.79
N TYR A 665 19.12 8.18 -14.85
CA TYR A 665 20.10 9.14 -15.33
C TYR A 665 19.63 10.55 -14.98
N LEU A 666 20.41 11.27 -14.16
CA LEU A 666 20.01 12.55 -13.59
C LEU A 666 20.97 13.66 -14.01
N THR A 667 20.47 14.64 -14.76
CA THR A 667 21.11 15.94 -14.92
C THR A 667 20.43 16.89 -13.94
N LEU A 668 21.16 17.38 -12.94
CA LEU A 668 20.61 18.17 -11.84
C LEU A 668 21.39 19.48 -11.67
N PRO A 669 20.73 20.62 -11.44
CA PRO A 669 21.43 21.85 -11.09
C PRO A 669 22.20 21.64 -9.77
N GLY A 670 23.42 22.19 -9.72
CA GLY A 670 24.33 22.03 -8.57
C GLY A 670 25.22 20.77 -8.61
N ILE A 671 24.97 19.83 -9.54
CA ILE A 671 25.77 18.61 -9.72
C ILE A 671 26.27 18.56 -11.17
N PRO A 672 27.60 18.58 -11.42
CA PRO A 672 28.14 18.59 -12.77
C PRO A 672 27.94 17.23 -13.44
N GLN A 673 27.74 17.26 -14.77
CA GLN A 673 27.53 16.09 -15.63
C GLN A 673 26.28 15.28 -15.27
N THR A 674 25.82 14.44 -16.20
CA THR A 674 24.73 13.51 -15.92
C THR A 674 25.23 12.41 -15.00
N ARG A 675 24.48 12.11 -13.95
CA ARG A 675 24.78 11.04 -12.98
C ARG A 675 23.97 9.80 -13.30
N GLN A 676 24.56 8.63 -13.16
CA GLN A 676 23.88 7.33 -13.23
C GLN A 676 23.68 6.79 -11.82
N LEU A 677 22.41 6.66 -11.42
CA LEU A 677 21.99 5.96 -10.22
C LEU A 677 21.39 4.61 -10.64
N ALA A 678 22.08 3.52 -10.34
CA ALA A 678 21.52 2.17 -10.42
C ALA A 678 20.82 1.84 -9.09
N ALA A 679 19.52 2.15 -9.01
CA ALA A 679 18.73 1.95 -7.80
C ALA A 679 18.39 0.46 -7.63
N SER A 680 19.04 -0.21 -6.67
CA SER A 680 18.62 -1.54 -6.22
C SER A 680 17.31 -1.43 -5.47
N LEU A 681 16.34 -2.25 -5.86
CA LEU A 681 15.01 -2.22 -5.27
C LEU A 681 14.81 -3.36 -4.27
N PRO A 682 14.06 -3.10 -3.19
CA PRO A 682 13.70 -4.15 -2.24
C PRO A 682 12.97 -5.32 -2.92
N SER A 683 13.12 -6.53 -2.36
CA SER A 683 12.52 -7.76 -2.86
C SER A 683 11.78 -8.54 -1.76
N GLY A 684 11.10 -9.63 -2.15
CA GLY A 684 10.34 -10.47 -1.24
C GLY A 684 9.25 -9.67 -0.51
N PRO A 685 9.10 -9.79 0.83
CA PRO A 685 8.04 -9.07 1.55
C PRO A 685 8.21 -7.55 1.56
N TYR A 686 9.36 -7.03 1.12
CA TYR A 686 9.64 -5.61 1.02
C TYR A 686 9.51 -5.07 -0.41
N ALA A 687 9.20 -5.92 -1.41
CA ALA A 687 9.02 -5.46 -2.79
C ALA A 687 7.94 -4.37 -2.87
N GLY A 688 8.27 -3.24 -3.50
CA GLY A 688 7.43 -2.05 -3.54
C GLY A 688 7.69 -1.02 -2.43
N SER A 689 8.44 -1.37 -1.39
CA SER A 689 8.90 -0.38 -0.40
C SER A 689 9.92 0.59 -1.00
N THR A 690 10.03 1.77 -0.38
CA THR A 690 10.94 2.83 -0.84
C THR A 690 12.37 2.59 -0.39
N VAL A 691 13.32 2.92 -1.25
CA VAL A 691 14.74 3.08 -0.94
C VAL A 691 15.18 4.52 -1.25
N SER A 692 16.07 5.09 -0.44
CA SER A 692 16.60 6.44 -0.67
C SER A 692 18.09 6.41 -0.99
N TYR A 693 18.49 7.26 -1.93
CA TYR A 693 19.87 7.47 -2.36
C TYR A 693 20.25 8.95 -2.26
N HIS A 694 21.54 9.21 -2.11
CA HIS A 694 22.13 10.54 -2.21
C HIS A 694 22.83 10.66 -3.57
N VAL A 695 22.35 11.57 -4.41
CA VAL A 695 22.95 11.86 -5.72
C VAL A 695 23.80 13.12 -5.58
N ASN A 696 25.10 12.97 -5.80
CA ASN A 696 26.11 14.02 -5.64
C ASN A 696 27.33 13.75 -6.53
N ASN A 697 28.43 14.47 -6.30
CA ASN A 697 29.66 14.35 -7.09
C ASN A 697 30.30 12.96 -7.06
N ASN A 698 30.01 12.15 -6.03
CA ASN A 698 30.51 10.77 -5.91
C ASN A 698 29.61 9.75 -6.64
N THR A 699 28.41 10.15 -7.06
CA THR A 699 27.56 9.29 -7.90
C THR A 699 28.23 9.12 -9.27
N PRO A 700 28.29 7.89 -9.82
CA PRO A 700 28.93 7.65 -11.11
C PRO A 700 28.44 8.60 -12.21
N VAL A 701 29.37 9.11 -13.00
CA VAL A 701 29.04 9.93 -14.17
C VAL A 701 28.53 9.01 -15.28
N TYR A 702 27.34 9.31 -15.79
CA TYR A 702 26.88 8.73 -17.03
C TYR A 702 27.60 9.42 -18.20
N THR A 703 28.36 8.63 -18.95
CA THR A 703 28.94 9.07 -20.22
C THR A 703 28.30 8.23 -21.31
N ALA A 704 27.32 8.81 -22.01
CA ALA A 704 26.77 8.15 -23.19
C ALA A 704 27.90 7.96 -24.22
N SER A 705 28.10 6.74 -24.69
CA SER A 705 29.01 6.53 -25.82
C SER A 705 28.29 6.99 -27.08
N THR A 706 28.95 7.78 -27.92
CA THR A 706 28.35 8.27 -29.17
C THR A 706 29.19 7.89 -30.37
N ILE A 707 28.53 7.55 -31.48
CA ILE A 707 29.16 7.41 -32.80
C ILE A 707 28.75 8.60 -33.64
N THR A 708 29.70 9.42 -34.06
CA THR A 708 29.43 10.56 -34.94
C THR A 708 29.11 10.11 -36.36
N ALA A 709 28.24 10.84 -37.07
CA ALA A 709 28.04 10.62 -38.49
C ALA A 709 29.36 10.73 -39.25
N ILE A 710 29.62 9.81 -40.19
CA ILE A 710 30.79 9.82 -41.08
C ILE A 710 30.51 10.50 -42.42
N ALA A 711 29.23 10.64 -42.78
CA ALA A 711 28.74 11.45 -43.90
C ALA A 711 27.28 11.85 -43.62
N ASP A 712 26.88 13.06 -44.02
CA ASP A 712 25.49 13.49 -44.09
C ASP A 712 25.25 14.42 -45.28
N ALA A 713 24.02 14.42 -45.79
CA ALA A 713 23.61 15.33 -46.84
C ALA A 713 22.09 15.38 -46.87
N TYR A 714 21.51 16.43 -47.45
CA TYR A 714 20.13 16.34 -47.93
C TYR A 714 20.09 16.38 -49.46
N VAL A 715 19.06 15.78 -50.02
CA VAL A 715 18.77 15.82 -51.46
C VAL A 715 17.50 16.62 -51.69
N ARG A 716 17.38 17.26 -52.85
CA ARG A 716 16.22 18.08 -53.21
C ARG A 716 15.68 17.68 -54.58
N GLY A 717 14.38 17.40 -54.63
CA GLY A 717 13.75 16.91 -55.85
C GLY A 717 13.54 17.98 -56.94
N GLY A 718 12.96 17.52 -58.06
CA GLY A 718 12.53 18.38 -59.17
C GLY A 718 13.69 19.05 -59.90
N THR A 719 13.61 20.37 -60.09
CA THR A 719 14.61 21.15 -60.84
C THR A 719 16.01 21.13 -60.20
N TYR A 720 16.12 20.72 -58.94
CA TYR A 720 17.37 20.68 -58.17
C TYR A 720 17.97 19.27 -58.07
N ASN A 721 17.45 18.31 -58.84
CA ASN A 721 17.75 16.90 -58.64
C ASN A 721 19.20 16.47 -58.89
N THR A 722 19.99 17.29 -59.59
CA THR A 722 21.44 17.09 -59.82
C THR A 722 22.33 17.93 -58.90
N THR A 723 21.76 18.71 -57.98
CA THR A 723 22.52 19.54 -57.04
C THR A 723 22.86 18.75 -55.78
N ASN A 724 24.12 18.79 -55.35
CA ASN A 724 24.57 18.24 -54.07
C ASN A 724 24.45 19.29 -52.95
N TYR A 725 24.08 18.86 -51.75
CA TYR A 725 23.95 19.72 -50.56
C TYR A 725 24.69 19.16 -49.33
N GLY A 726 25.78 18.41 -49.51
CA GLY A 726 26.53 17.75 -48.43
C GLY A 726 27.49 18.65 -47.64
N THR A 727 27.32 19.97 -47.65
CA THR A 727 28.24 20.92 -46.96
C THR A 727 27.51 21.96 -46.09
N GLY A 728 26.18 21.87 -45.98
CA GLY A 728 25.34 22.79 -45.24
C GLY A 728 24.38 22.07 -44.31
N ASN A 729 23.58 22.85 -43.57
CA ASN A 729 22.58 22.28 -42.68
C ASN A 729 21.62 21.33 -43.41
N LEU A 730 21.14 20.32 -42.68
CA LEU A 730 20.29 19.26 -43.21
C LEU A 730 18.83 19.69 -43.22
N VAL A 731 18.23 19.83 -44.39
CA VAL A 731 16.85 20.32 -44.52
C VAL A 731 15.90 19.15 -44.78
N LEU A 732 14.84 19.07 -44.00
CA LEU A 732 13.79 18.06 -44.13
C LEU A 732 12.45 18.73 -44.47
N LYS A 733 11.86 18.38 -45.62
CA LYS A 733 10.57 18.93 -46.06
C LYS A 733 9.86 17.96 -46.99
N GLN A 734 8.55 17.86 -46.86
CA GLN A 734 7.69 17.26 -47.86
C GLN A 734 6.73 18.33 -48.39
N ASP A 735 6.45 18.28 -49.68
CA ASP A 735 5.56 19.23 -50.35
C ASP A 735 4.84 18.54 -51.52
N ALA A 736 3.75 19.14 -52.01
CA ALA A 736 3.06 18.65 -53.20
C ALA A 736 3.91 18.85 -54.47
N SER A 737 4.74 19.91 -54.49
CA SER A 737 5.72 20.10 -55.55
C SER A 737 7.05 19.44 -55.18
N ILE A 738 7.48 18.48 -56.00
CA ILE A 738 8.72 17.72 -55.79
C ILE A 738 9.97 18.62 -55.73
N SER A 739 9.92 19.82 -56.32
CA SER A 739 11.00 20.83 -56.23
C SER A 739 11.20 21.39 -54.82
N TYR A 740 10.30 21.11 -53.88
CA TYR A 740 10.42 21.48 -52.46
C TYR A 740 10.59 20.28 -51.53
N THR A 741 10.45 19.05 -52.04
CA THR A 741 10.77 17.84 -51.28
C THR A 741 12.26 17.77 -50.98
N ARG A 742 12.59 17.54 -49.71
CA ARG A 742 13.95 17.41 -49.20
C ARG A 742 14.05 16.25 -48.23
N GLU A 743 14.97 15.34 -48.51
CA GLU A 743 15.21 14.12 -47.75
C GLU A 743 16.65 14.13 -47.23
N VAL A 744 16.86 13.72 -45.99
CA VAL A 744 18.19 13.72 -45.35
C VAL A 744 18.77 12.32 -45.39
N PHE A 745 20.04 12.18 -45.71
CA PHE A 745 20.82 10.95 -45.66
C PHE A 745 21.94 11.10 -44.64
N LEU A 746 22.15 10.05 -43.84
CA LEU A 746 23.14 9.99 -42.77
C LEU A 746 23.85 8.65 -42.85
N LYS A 747 25.16 8.64 -42.60
CA LYS A 747 25.97 7.42 -42.55
C LYS A 747 26.78 7.35 -41.26
N PHE A 748 26.87 6.17 -40.65
CA PHE A 748 27.61 5.93 -39.41
C PHE A 748 28.49 4.69 -39.53
N ASN A 749 29.64 4.68 -38.85
CA ASN A 749 30.45 3.48 -38.66
C ASN A 749 29.97 2.73 -37.40
N VAL A 750 29.02 1.81 -37.58
CA VAL A 750 28.48 0.99 -36.49
C VAL A 750 29.39 -0.20 -36.12
N GLY A 751 30.41 -0.49 -36.92
CA GLY A 751 31.51 -1.39 -36.51
C GLY A 751 32.24 -0.89 -35.27
N ALA A 752 32.20 0.41 -35.00
CA ALA A 752 32.78 1.05 -33.81
C ALA A 752 31.84 1.10 -32.60
N LEU A 753 30.64 0.50 -32.65
CA LEU A 753 29.74 0.46 -31.50
C LEU A 753 30.45 -0.19 -30.29
N PRO A 754 30.37 0.42 -29.10
CA PRO A 754 30.99 -0.12 -27.89
C PRO A 754 30.56 -1.56 -27.60
N ALA A 755 31.48 -2.35 -27.04
CA ALA A 755 31.16 -3.71 -26.61
C ALA A 755 30.00 -3.73 -25.60
N GLY A 756 29.03 -4.61 -25.83
CA GLY A 756 27.84 -4.73 -24.99
C GLY A 756 26.72 -3.72 -25.28
N THR A 757 26.86 -2.89 -26.31
CA THR A 757 25.78 -2.01 -26.79
C THR A 757 24.55 -2.85 -27.12
N ASN A 758 23.41 -2.51 -26.53
CA ASN A 758 22.13 -3.14 -26.83
C ASN A 758 21.00 -2.13 -27.05
N GLN A 759 21.31 -0.84 -27.05
CA GLN A 759 20.43 0.21 -27.53
C GLN A 759 21.23 1.25 -28.31
N VAL A 760 20.70 1.64 -29.47
CA VAL A 760 21.28 2.65 -30.36
C VAL A 760 20.16 3.58 -30.83
N LYS A 761 20.29 4.88 -30.55
CA LYS A 761 19.35 5.90 -31.03
C LYS A 761 20.04 6.90 -31.93
N LEU A 762 19.46 7.19 -33.10
CA LEU A 762 19.87 8.35 -33.89
C LEU A 762 19.40 9.61 -33.19
N ARG A 763 20.30 10.55 -32.87
CA ARG A 763 19.99 11.85 -32.28
C ARG A 763 20.40 12.97 -33.23
N MET A 764 19.46 13.87 -33.52
CA MET A 764 19.63 15.05 -34.38
C MET A 764 19.21 16.32 -33.63
N TYR A 765 19.96 17.41 -33.74
CA TYR A 765 19.57 18.70 -33.15
C TYR A 765 18.74 19.53 -34.12
N VAL A 766 17.56 19.99 -33.67
CA VAL A 766 16.66 20.82 -34.48
C VAL A 766 17.06 22.29 -34.39
N ASN A 767 17.77 22.78 -35.41
CA ASN A 767 18.22 24.16 -35.48
C ASN A 767 17.07 25.13 -35.80
N TYR A 768 16.16 24.69 -36.67
CA TYR A 768 14.98 25.47 -37.06
C TYR A 768 13.81 24.53 -37.31
N ALA A 769 12.61 24.97 -36.92
CA ALA A 769 11.38 24.25 -37.20
C ALA A 769 10.24 25.25 -37.44
N ASN A 770 9.47 25.01 -38.50
CA ASN A 770 8.37 25.89 -38.89
C ASN A 770 7.08 25.61 -38.09
N THR A 771 6.04 26.42 -38.27
CA THR A 771 4.89 26.50 -37.35
C THR A 771 4.03 25.24 -37.25
N SER A 772 4.04 24.36 -38.25
CA SER A 772 3.25 23.13 -38.25
C SER A 772 4.01 21.88 -37.78
N ILE A 773 5.27 22.01 -37.34
CA ILE A 773 6.15 20.85 -37.18
C ILE A 773 5.68 19.82 -36.14
N ALA A 774 5.00 20.27 -35.09
CA ALA A 774 4.58 19.42 -33.98
C ALA A 774 3.59 18.33 -34.42
N THR A 775 2.91 18.51 -35.55
CA THR A 775 1.95 17.54 -36.13
C THR A 775 2.52 16.79 -37.34
N VAL A 776 3.81 16.95 -37.66
CA VAL A 776 4.45 16.31 -38.82
C VAL A 776 5.19 15.05 -38.36
N PRO A 777 4.85 13.85 -38.86
CA PRO A 777 5.64 12.67 -38.59
C PRO A 777 6.96 12.73 -39.38
N TRP A 778 8.08 12.47 -38.71
CA TRP A 778 9.40 12.29 -39.30
C TRP A 778 9.82 10.83 -39.19
N ILE A 779 10.16 10.24 -40.33
CA ILE A 779 10.36 8.81 -40.46
C ILE A 779 11.84 8.55 -40.75
N ALA A 780 12.48 7.76 -39.89
CA ALA A 780 13.79 7.18 -40.16
C ALA A 780 13.64 5.89 -40.96
N GLN A 781 14.42 5.76 -42.01
CA GLN A 781 14.36 4.64 -42.95
C GLN A 781 15.76 4.07 -43.17
N PHE A 782 15.87 2.75 -43.27
CA PHE A 782 17.10 2.05 -43.57
C PHE A 782 17.36 2.02 -45.08
N VAL A 783 18.62 2.19 -45.45
CA VAL A 783 19.12 2.10 -46.82
C VAL A 783 20.30 1.15 -46.82
N SER A 784 20.17 0.01 -47.49
CA SER A 784 21.22 -1.03 -47.55
C SER A 784 22.33 -0.76 -48.58
N ASN A 785 22.31 0.38 -49.25
CA ASN A 785 23.33 0.77 -50.22
C ASN A 785 24.16 1.94 -49.66
N ASP A 786 25.34 1.62 -49.16
CA ASP A 786 26.28 2.55 -48.55
C ASP A 786 27.28 3.17 -49.54
N SER A 787 27.11 2.97 -50.86
CA SER A 787 28.05 3.48 -51.87
C SER A 787 27.99 5.00 -52.10
N TRP A 788 26.95 5.67 -51.60
CA TRP A 788 26.80 7.12 -51.76
C TRP A 788 27.91 7.88 -51.03
N THR A 789 28.30 9.04 -51.55
CA THR A 789 29.27 9.92 -50.91
C THR A 789 28.63 11.26 -50.57
N GLU A 790 29.06 11.89 -49.48
CA GLU A 790 28.60 13.19 -49.01
C GLU A 790 28.63 14.26 -50.11
N SER A 791 29.74 14.33 -50.85
CA SER A 791 29.93 15.27 -51.96
C SER A 791 29.31 14.84 -53.29
N GLY A 792 28.84 13.58 -53.40
CA GLY A 792 28.37 13.01 -54.66
C GLY A 792 26.87 12.73 -54.72
N ILE A 793 26.18 12.66 -53.58
CA ILE A 793 24.75 12.35 -53.54
C ILE A 793 23.90 13.52 -54.03
N THR A 794 22.92 13.20 -54.87
CA THR A 794 21.91 14.11 -55.42
C THR A 794 20.57 13.39 -55.44
N ASP A 795 19.46 14.09 -55.68
CA ASP A 795 18.15 13.41 -55.76
C ASP A 795 18.08 12.42 -56.94
N SER A 796 18.83 12.67 -58.02
CA SER A 796 18.89 11.82 -59.21
C SER A 796 19.69 10.52 -59.01
N ASN A 797 20.57 10.44 -58.01
CA ASN A 797 21.40 9.26 -57.76
C ASN A 797 21.25 8.69 -56.34
N LYS A 798 20.33 9.21 -55.54
CA LYS A 798 20.11 8.77 -54.16
C LYS A 798 19.78 7.28 -54.10
N PRO A 799 20.33 6.54 -53.13
CA PRO A 799 20.02 5.12 -52.97
C PRO A 799 18.55 4.92 -52.58
N ALA A 800 17.98 3.80 -53.04
CA ALA A 800 16.60 3.42 -52.73
C ALA A 800 16.46 3.02 -51.25
N VAL A 801 15.28 3.29 -50.67
CA VAL A 801 14.94 2.87 -49.31
C VAL A 801 14.72 1.37 -49.25
N THR A 802 15.22 0.72 -48.20
CA THR A 802 15.01 -0.71 -47.93
C THR A 802 13.77 -0.93 -47.08
N LYS A 803 13.66 -0.25 -45.92
CA LYS A 803 12.48 -0.32 -45.03
C LYS A 803 12.41 0.88 -44.08
N ALA A 804 11.22 1.15 -43.52
CA ALA A 804 11.09 2.06 -42.38
C ALA A 804 11.69 1.44 -41.11
N VAL A 805 12.26 2.27 -40.25
CA VAL A 805 12.91 1.87 -38.99
C VAL A 805 12.09 2.36 -37.80
N ASP A 806 11.90 3.69 -37.70
CA ASP A 806 11.16 4.31 -36.61
C ASP A 806 10.51 5.63 -37.08
N THR A 807 9.48 6.08 -36.38
CA THR A 807 8.75 7.32 -36.69
C THR A 807 8.48 8.12 -35.41
N ILE A 808 8.82 9.40 -35.44
CA ILE A 808 8.50 10.34 -34.35
C ILE A 808 7.72 11.53 -34.87
N MET A 809 7.03 12.24 -33.98
CA MET A 809 6.48 13.56 -34.31
C MET A 809 7.56 14.63 -34.26
N GLY A 810 7.48 15.61 -35.16
CA GLY A 810 8.42 16.72 -35.26
C GLY A 810 8.59 17.49 -33.95
N ARG A 811 9.76 18.08 -33.77
CA ARG A 811 10.18 18.79 -32.56
C ARG A 811 10.40 20.27 -32.86
N ALA A 812 10.13 21.13 -31.87
CA ALA A 812 10.41 22.56 -31.98
C ALA A 812 11.91 22.85 -32.01
N ALA A 813 12.31 23.98 -32.59
CA ALA A 813 13.70 24.44 -32.61
C ALA A 813 14.30 24.49 -31.19
N GLY A 814 15.58 24.16 -31.06
CA GLY A 814 16.29 24.09 -29.78
C GLY A 814 16.19 22.74 -29.06
N ASN A 815 15.53 21.74 -29.64
CA ASN A 815 15.37 20.40 -29.06
C ASN A 815 16.11 19.33 -29.87
N PHE A 816 16.39 18.20 -29.22
CA PHE A 816 16.84 16.98 -29.91
C PHE A 816 15.65 16.16 -30.42
N ALA A 817 15.83 15.56 -31.58
CA ALA A 817 14.96 14.56 -32.18
C ALA A 817 15.68 13.20 -32.13
N GLU A 818 15.01 12.15 -31.66
CA GLU A 818 15.61 10.83 -31.47
C GLU A 818 14.77 9.73 -32.10
N TRP A 819 15.40 8.85 -32.87
CA TRP A 819 14.79 7.64 -33.44
C TRP A 819 15.49 6.40 -32.89
N ASP A 820 14.74 5.37 -32.54
CA ASP A 820 15.32 4.07 -32.18
C ASP A 820 15.77 3.34 -33.44
N VAL A 821 17.08 3.10 -33.54
CA VAL A 821 17.69 2.40 -34.68
C VAL A 821 18.43 1.15 -34.20
N THR A 822 18.11 0.66 -33.00
CA THR A 822 18.84 -0.42 -32.31
C THR A 822 18.98 -1.66 -33.18
N ASP A 823 17.85 -2.21 -33.62
CA ASP A 823 17.83 -3.48 -34.36
C ASP A 823 18.65 -3.39 -35.66
N ILE A 824 18.53 -2.27 -36.38
CA ILE A 824 19.24 -2.10 -37.65
C ILE A 824 20.72 -1.77 -37.43
N ALA A 825 21.07 -0.97 -36.43
CA ALA A 825 22.46 -0.64 -36.12
C ALA A 825 23.24 -1.88 -35.66
N LEU A 826 22.63 -2.75 -34.85
CA LEU A 826 23.23 -4.01 -34.42
C LEU A 826 23.29 -5.03 -35.55
N SER A 827 22.28 -5.07 -36.43
CA SER A 827 22.31 -5.87 -37.66
C SER A 827 23.48 -5.45 -38.55
N GLU A 828 23.61 -4.14 -38.83
CA GLU A 828 24.67 -3.65 -39.71
C GLU A 828 26.06 -3.73 -39.07
N GLN A 829 26.17 -3.65 -37.74
CA GLN A 829 27.42 -3.94 -37.03
C GLN A 829 27.92 -5.36 -37.31
N ALA A 830 27.01 -6.32 -37.46
CA ALA A 830 27.34 -7.71 -37.73
C ALA A 830 27.54 -8.01 -39.23
N THR A 831 27.23 -7.07 -40.13
CA THR A 831 27.43 -7.19 -41.58
C THR A 831 28.69 -6.44 -42.02
N ASP A 832 28.56 -5.24 -42.58
CA ASP A 832 29.65 -4.45 -43.15
C ASP A 832 30.13 -3.32 -42.21
N GLY A 833 29.48 -3.15 -41.07
CA GLY A 833 29.81 -2.15 -40.07
C GLY A 833 29.39 -0.72 -40.43
N VAL A 834 28.57 -0.53 -41.48
CA VAL A 834 28.11 0.78 -41.93
C VAL A 834 26.59 0.86 -41.88
N LEU A 835 26.07 1.93 -41.27
CA LEU A 835 24.64 2.18 -41.23
C LEU A 835 24.32 3.44 -42.04
N THR A 836 23.60 3.29 -43.16
CA THR A 836 22.94 4.41 -43.83
C THR A 836 21.47 4.53 -43.43
N LEU A 837 21.10 5.75 -43.01
CA LEU A 837 19.72 6.14 -42.70
C LEU A 837 19.27 7.24 -43.64
N LYS A 838 18.00 7.19 -44.04
CA LYS A 838 17.28 8.27 -44.72
C LYS A 838 16.18 8.79 -43.81
N LEU A 839 16.11 10.11 -43.61
CA LEU A 839 15.00 10.77 -42.95
C LEU A 839 14.07 11.41 -43.99
N VAL A 840 12.77 11.22 -43.81
CA VAL A 840 11.72 11.83 -44.63
C VAL A 840 10.65 12.49 -43.76
N SER A 841 10.02 13.54 -44.28
CA SER A 841 8.81 14.12 -43.68
C SER A 841 7.58 13.41 -44.24
N GLY A 842 6.68 12.97 -43.36
CA GLY A 842 5.47 12.25 -43.74
C GLY A 842 4.26 13.14 -44.04
N LEU A 843 4.38 14.47 -43.92
CA LEU A 843 3.29 15.40 -44.21
C LEU A 843 3.74 16.55 -45.11
N ALA A 844 3.05 16.72 -46.24
CA ALA A 844 3.28 17.80 -47.18
C ALA A 844 2.72 19.13 -46.65
N GLY A 845 3.46 20.24 -46.78
CA GLY A 845 2.93 21.57 -46.48
C GLY A 845 3.95 22.70 -46.52
N ALA A 846 3.44 23.92 -46.72
CA ALA A 846 4.28 25.12 -46.80
C ALA A 846 5.06 25.40 -45.50
N THR A 847 4.50 25.00 -44.34
CA THR A 847 5.01 25.25 -42.99
C THR A 847 5.48 23.99 -42.24
N THR A 848 5.80 22.91 -42.98
CA THR A 848 6.21 21.61 -42.40
C THR A 848 7.72 21.35 -42.46
N ASP A 849 8.52 22.35 -42.83
CA ASP A 849 9.97 22.21 -42.94
C ASP A 849 10.70 22.36 -41.60
N ALA A 850 11.80 21.63 -41.49
CA ALA A 850 12.77 21.74 -40.41
C ALA A 850 14.20 21.63 -40.92
N ILE A 851 15.11 22.20 -40.14
CA ILE A 851 16.54 22.20 -40.42
C ILE A 851 17.26 21.61 -39.21
N PHE A 852 18.11 20.63 -39.46
CA PHE A 852 19.01 20.05 -38.47
C PHE A 852 20.44 20.51 -38.71
N ILE A 853 21.25 20.50 -37.65
CA ILE A 853 22.69 20.73 -37.76
C ILE A 853 23.34 19.54 -38.46
N SER A 854 24.21 19.82 -39.44
CA SER A 854 25.03 18.80 -40.11
C SER A 854 26.29 18.47 -39.29
N ARG A 855 27.03 17.45 -39.71
CA ARG A 855 28.29 17.05 -39.09
C ARG A 855 29.39 18.11 -39.20
N GLU A 856 29.26 19.08 -40.10
CA GLU A 856 30.14 20.27 -40.22
C GLU A 856 29.81 21.36 -39.20
N GLY A 857 28.72 21.21 -38.43
CA GLY A 857 28.30 22.19 -37.43
C GLY A 857 29.40 22.56 -36.45
N SER A 858 29.55 23.85 -36.14
CA SER A 858 30.62 24.36 -35.27
C SER A 858 30.51 23.85 -33.82
N ASP A 859 29.28 23.68 -33.32
CA ASP A 859 29.03 23.03 -32.03
C ASP A 859 28.99 21.51 -32.18
N THR A 860 30.09 20.87 -31.79
CA THR A 860 30.23 19.40 -31.86
C THR A 860 29.18 18.64 -31.05
N THR A 861 28.53 19.26 -30.06
CA THR A 861 27.50 18.61 -29.23
C THR A 861 26.13 18.54 -29.92
N GLN A 862 25.95 19.31 -31.01
CA GLN A 862 24.69 19.39 -31.78
C GLN A 862 24.73 18.57 -33.07
N ARG A 863 25.89 18.00 -33.41
CA ARG A 863 26.08 17.20 -34.63
C ARG A 863 25.26 15.91 -34.58
N PRO A 864 24.91 15.32 -35.74
CA PRO A 864 24.24 14.03 -35.79
C PRO A 864 25.11 12.93 -35.16
N VAL A 865 24.53 12.18 -34.23
CA VAL A 865 25.20 11.07 -33.54
C VAL A 865 24.26 9.88 -33.40
N LEU A 866 24.83 8.67 -33.36
CA LEU A 866 24.20 7.54 -32.69
C LEU A 866 24.56 7.61 -31.21
N VAL A 867 23.56 7.59 -30.34
CA VAL A 867 23.72 7.46 -28.90
C VAL A 867 23.64 5.98 -28.56
N CYS A 868 24.73 5.45 -28.02
CA CYS A 868 24.90 4.05 -27.67
C CYS A 868 24.79 3.89 -26.16
N SER A 869 23.96 2.96 -25.73
CA SER A 869 23.88 2.58 -24.33
C SER A 869 23.89 1.05 -24.17
N ASN A 870 24.42 0.64 -23.02
CA ASN A 870 24.31 -0.71 -22.52
C ASN A 870 23.16 -0.68 -21.50
N ASN A 871 21.93 -0.90 -21.95
CA ASN A 871 20.76 -1.15 -21.09
C ASN A 871 20.81 -2.54 -20.46
N ASN A 872 21.78 -3.38 -20.85
CA ASN A 872 22.24 -4.43 -19.96
C ASN A 872 22.87 -3.71 -18.78
N THR A 873 22.09 -3.63 -17.70
CA THR A 873 22.49 -3.19 -16.37
C THR A 873 24.00 -3.29 -16.21
N ALA A 874 24.68 -2.20 -15.83
CA ALA A 874 26.05 -2.28 -15.33
C ALA A 874 26.20 -3.37 -14.23
N PHE A 875 25.09 -3.87 -13.69
CA PHE A 875 24.94 -5.10 -12.92
C PHE A 875 25.41 -6.41 -13.59
N GLN A 876 25.38 -6.62 -14.91
CA GLN A 876 25.99 -7.82 -15.53
C GLN A 876 27.52 -7.72 -15.65
N ALA A 877 28.06 -6.50 -15.78
CA ALA A 877 29.50 -6.28 -15.66
C ALA A 877 29.97 -6.27 -14.19
N MET A 878 29.09 -5.90 -13.24
CA MET A 878 29.28 -6.13 -11.80
C MET A 878 28.99 -7.59 -11.39
N MET A 879 28.41 -8.42 -12.28
CA MET A 879 28.35 -9.89 -12.18
C MET A 879 29.68 -10.55 -12.58
N ALA A 880 30.82 -9.86 -12.43
CA ALA A 880 32.10 -10.52 -12.22
C ALA A 880 32.09 -11.25 -10.86
N GLY A 881 31.24 -12.26 -10.80
CA GLY A 881 30.82 -13.03 -9.65
C GLY A 881 29.66 -13.97 -10.02
N HIS A 882 29.56 -14.39 -11.28
CA HIS A 882 28.89 -15.66 -11.56
C HIS A 882 29.49 -16.72 -10.63
N GLU A 883 28.63 -17.57 -10.06
CA GLU A 883 29.10 -18.75 -9.37
C GLU A 883 30.09 -19.46 -10.28
N THR A 884 31.34 -19.56 -9.85
CA THR A 884 32.37 -20.15 -10.71
C THR A 884 32.04 -21.64 -10.83
N THR A 885 31.90 -22.14 -12.06
CA THR A 885 31.56 -23.55 -12.38
C THR A 885 32.71 -24.53 -12.10
N THR A 886 33.76 -24.07 -11.41
CA THR A 886 34.92 -24.88 -11.04
C THR A 886 34.51 -26.01 -10.11
N THR A 887 34.85 -27.24 -10.51
CA THR A 887 34.72 -28.44 -9.69
C THR A 887 35.70 -28.40 -8.51
N GLY A 888 35.29 -28.93 -7.35
CA GLY A 888 36.16 -29.04 -6.17
C GLY A 888 35.94 -28.00 -5.07
N ILE A 889 34.84 -27.24 -5.04
CA ILE A 889 34.44 -26.46 -3.86
C ILE A 889 33.06 -26.92 -3.40
N THR A 890 32.96 -27.30 -2.13
CA THR A 890 31.71 -27.78 -1.50
C THR A 890 31.33 -26.88 -0.34
N LEU A 891 30.06 -26.46 -0.30
CA LEU A 891 29.47 -25.66 0.78
C LEU A 891 28.40 -26.49 1.50
N SER A 892 28.50 -26.68 2.81
CA SER A 892 27.48 -27.42 3.57
C SER A 892 27.35 -26.96 5.03
N PRO A 893 26.12 -26.84 5.57
CA PRO A 893 24.85 -26.76 4.84
C PRO A 893 24.76 -25.45 4.03
N ASN A 894 24.03 -25.47 2.90
CA ASN A 894 23.72 -24.27 2.12
C ASN A 894 22.36 -24.48 1.42
N PRO A 895 21.24 -23.98 1.95
CA PRO A 895 21.14 -22.89 2.94
C PRO A 895 21.70 -23.20 4.34
N ALA A 896 22.27 -22.18 5.00
CA ALA A 896 23.02 -22.24 6.25
C ALA A 896 22.34 -21.41 7.37
N ASN A 897 22.42 -21.86 8.63
CA ASN A 897 21.98 -21.09 9.80
C ASN A 897 23.17 -20.37 10.46
N ASP A 898 23.90 -21.00 11.36
CA ASP A 898 24.92 -20.29 12.17
C ASP A 898 26.31 -20.26 11.52
N TYR A 899 26.58 -21.18 10.59
CA TYR A 899 27.83 -21.28 9.85
C TYR A 899 27.63 -22.03 8.53
N VAL A 900 28.55 -21.86 7.59
CA VAL A 900 28.71 -22.71 6.39
C VAL A 900 30.11 -23.32 6.39
N ARG A 901 30.22 -24.65 6.19
CA ARG A 901 31.52 -25.30 5.97
C ARG A 901 31.92 -25.14 4.52
N VAL A 902 33.17 -24.74 4.32
CA VAL A 902 33.78 -24.61 3.01
C VAL A 902 34.87 -25.66 2.89
N GLN A 903 34.79 -26.50 1.86
CA GLN A 903 35.83 -27.46 1.50
C GLN A 903 36.32 -27.19 0.08
N THR A 904 37.64 -27.11 -0.12
CA THR A 904 38.26 -26.80 -1.42
C THR A 904 39.27 -27.88 -1.84
N ALA A 905 39.29 -28.27 -3.11
CA ALA A 905 40.20 -29.27 -3.66
C ALA A 905 41.66 -28.76 -3.79
N THR A 906 41.83 -27.43 -3.83
CA THR A 906 43.14 -26.74 -3.89
C THR A 906 43.24 -25.69 -2.78
N PRO A 907 44.47 -25.32 -2.35
CA PRO A 907 44.68 -24.32 -1.29
C PRO A 907 44.41 -22.88 -1.76
N TRP A 908 43.78 -22.08 -0.90
CA TRP A 908 43.49 -20.65 -1.12
C TRP A 908 44.13 -19.79 -0.03
N GLN A 909 44.35 -18.50 -0.29
CA GLN A 909 45.02 -17.59 0.65
C GLN A 909 44.03 -16.84 1.54
N GLN A 910 42.85 -16.48 1.01
CA GLN A 910 41.86 -15.68 1.71
C GLN A 910 40.44 -16.02 1.26
N ALA A 911 39.49 -15.96 2.18
CA ALA A 911 38.05 -16.05 1.96
C ALA A 911 37.36 -14.76 2.41
N GLU A 912 36.37 -14.30 1.67
CA GLU A 912 35.55 -13.15 2.05
C GLU A 912 34.06 -13.47 1.90
N LEU A 913 33.26 -13.10 2.90
CA LEU A 913 31.82 -13.08 2.77
C LEU A 913 31.39 -11.67 2.37
N ARG A 914 30.68 -11.55 1.25
CA ARG A 914 30.20 -10.28 0.71
C ARG A 914 28.67 -10.28 0.62
N ASP A 915 28.05 -9.14 0.86
CA ASP A 915 26.62 -8.97 0.60
C ASP A 915 26.33 -8.84 -0.92
N ALA A 916 25.05 -8.75 -1.27
CA ALA A 916 24.60 -8.60 -2.64
C ALA A 916 25.07 -7.29 -3.31
N ALA A 917 25.54 -6.31 -2.54
CA ALA A 917 26.12 -5.07 -3.03
C ALA A 917 27.67 -5.13 -3.13
N GLY A 918 28.28 -6.28 -2.84
CA GLY A 918 29.73 -6.50 -2.91
C GLY A 918 30.50 -6.01 -1.68
N LYS A 919 29.82 -5.50 -0.65
CA LYS A 919 30.44 -5.06 0.61
C LYS A 919 30.96 -6.27 1.37
N VAL A 920 32.23 -6.21 1.79
CA VAL A 920 32.85 -7.23 2.64
C VAL A 920 32.22 -7.18 4.03
N LEU A 921 31.55 -8.26 4.41
CA LEU A 921 30.99 -8.46 5.74
C LEU A 921 31.97 -9.18 6.65
N ARG A 922 32.81 -10.06 6.07
CA ARG A 922 33.80 -10.83 6.79
C ARG A 922 34.97 -11.18 5.87
N THR A 923 36.17 -11.20 6.43
CA THR A 923 37.39 -11.70 5.77
C THR A 923 38.04 -12.73 6.66
N GLU A 924 38.49 -13.84 6.08
CA GLU A 924 39.24 -14.90 6.75
C GLU A 924 40.53 -15.20 5.97
N LYS A 925 41.67 -15.16 6.66
CA LYS A 925 42.95 -15.60 6.08
C LYS A 925 43.04 -17.11 6.16
N LEU A 926 43.16 -17.77 5.01
CA LEU A 926 43.18 -19.21 4.91
C LEU A 926 44.59 -19.80 5.04
N ASN A 927 45.63 -19.09 4.60
CA ASN A 927 47.04 -19.57 4.63
C ASN A 927 47.20 -20.98 4.03
N GLY A 928 46.43 -21.33 3.00
CA GLY A 928 46.43 -22.65 2.37
C GLY A 928 45.49 -23.69 3.01
N ARG A 929 44.73 -23.36 4.07
CA ARG A 929 43.69 -24.24 4.63
C ARG A 929 42.63 -24.58 3.57
N GLN A 930 42.30 -25.86 3.45
CA GLN A 930 41.34 -26.40 2.47
C GLN A 930 39.98 -26.76 3.07
N GLN A 931 39.85 -26.74 4.40
CA GLN A 931 38.60 -26.88 5.12
C GLN A 931 38.53 -25.83 6.22
N PHE A 932 37.41 -25.10 6.29
CA PHE A 932 37.15 -24.09 7.31
C PHE A 932 35.64 -23.83 7.47
N GLU A 933 35.25 -23.31 8.63
CA GLU A 933 33.88 -22.87 8.91
C GLU A 933 33.80 -21.35 8.84
N LEU A 934 32.84 -20.84 8.07
CA LEU A 934 32.58 -19.41 7.96
C LEU A 934 31.36 -19.04 8.84
N PRO A 935 31.55 -18.30 9.96
CA PRO A 935 30.48 -17.99 10.89
C PRO A 935 29.49 -16.94 10.35
N LEU A 936 28.19 -17.20 10.53
CA LEU A 936 27.07 -16.39 10.04
C LEU A 936 26.16 -15.81 11.15
N ALA A 937 26.48 -16.01 12.42
CA ALA A 937 25.62 -15.63 13.56
C ALA A 937 25.15 -14.15 13.61
N ASN A 938 25.87 -13.22 12.96
CA ASN A 938 25.54 -11.78 12.90
C ASN A 938 25.23 -11.30 11.47
N VAL A 939 25.02 -12.23 10.54
CA VAL A 939 24.69 -11.97 9.15
C VAL A 939 23.19 -12.14 8.98
N ARG A 940 22.49 -11.12 8.45
CA ARG A 940 21.02 -11.14 8.29
C ARG A 940 20.60 -12.28 7.35
N PRO A 941 19.39 -12.85 7.47
CA PRO A 941 18.85 -13.76 6.44
C PRO A 941 18.94 -13.13 5.05
N GLY A 942 19.41 -13.89 4.06
CA GLY A 942 19.66 -13.38 2.72
C GLY A 942 20.68 -14.17 1.92
N MET A 943 20.95 -13.69 0.71
CA MET A 943 21.92 -14.28 -0.21
C MET A 943 23.24 -13.50 -0.14
N TYR A 944 24.35 -14.22 -0.04
CA TYR A 944 25.70 -13.72 0.11
C TYR A 944 26.64 -14.41 -0.87
N TRP A 945 27.82 -13.81 -1.07
CA TRP A 945 28.88 -14.34 -1.92
C TRP A 945 30.12 -14.66 -1.09
N LEU A 946 30.57 -15.92 -1.16
CA LEU A 946 31.89 -16.32 -0.71
C LEU A 946 32.89 -16.08 -1.85
N VAL A 947 33.87 -15.21 -1.63
CA VAL A 947 34.98 -14.96 -2.56
C VAL A 947 36.26 -15.57 -2.00
N LEU A 948 36.82 -16.56 -2.70
CA LEU A 948 38.13 -17.13 -2.41
C LEU A 948 39.18 -16.45 -3.29
N SER A 949 40.33 -16.06 -2.70
CA SER A 949 41.43 -15.43 -3.43
C SER A 949 42.78 -16.04 -3.07
N GLY A 950 43.65 -16.19 -4.06
CA GLY A 950 44.98 -16.79 -3.91
C GLY A 950 45.61 -17.15 -5.26
N GLN A 951 46.94 -17.16 -5.34
CA GLN A 951 47.71 -17.53 -6.55
C GLN A 951 47.30 -16.76 -7.82
N GLY A 952 46.96 -15.46 -7.68
CA GLY A 952 46.53 -14.60 -8.78
C GLY A 952 45.12 -14.90 -9.32
N LYS A 953 44.32 -15.72 -8.63
CA LYS A 953 42.97 -16.11 -9.02
C LYS A 953 41.93 -15.74 -7.97
N GLN A 954 40.67 -15.62 -8.40
CA GLN A 954 39.49 -15.48 -7.55
C GLN A 954 38.40 -16.46 -7.97
N ILE A 955 37.69 -17.04 -7.00
CA ILE A 955 36.49 -17.86 -7.21
C ILE A 955 35.35 -17.35 -6.33
N VAL A 956 34.13 -17.36 -6.88
CA VAL A 956 32.92 -16.91 -6.20
C VAL A 956 31.92 -18.06 -6.04
N LYS A 957 31.40 -18.27 -4.83
CA LYS A 957 30.34 -19.24 -4.52
C LYS A 957 29.17 -18.60 -3.76
N LYS A 958 27.94 -19.00 -4.08
CA LYS A 958 26.73 -18.51 -3.42
C LYS A 958 26.58 -19.12 -2.02
N VAL A 959 26.28 -18.29 -1.02
CA VAL A 959 25.91 -18.71 0.35
C VAL A 959 24.52 -18.17 0.65
N VAL A 960 23.59 -19.03 1.06
CA VAL A 960 22.24 -18.65 1.47
C VAL A 960 22.16 -18.75 3.00
N LYS A 961 21.88 -17.64 3.68
CA LYS A 961 21.63 -17.58 5.13
C LYS A 961 20.13 -17.60 5.37
N LEU A 962 19.67 -18.61 6.12
CA LEU A 962 18.30 -18.71 6.61
C LEU A 962 18.01 -17.69 7.72
#